data_AF-D4LS49-F1
#
_entry.id   AF-D4LS49-F1
#
_cell.length_a   1.000
_cell.length_b   1.000
_cell.length_c   1.000
_cell.angle_alpha   90.00
_cell.angle_beta   90.00
_cell.angle_gamma   90.00
#
_symmetry.space_group_name_H-M   'P 1'
#
loop_
_entity.id
_entity.type
_entity.pdbx_description
1 polymer ?
#
loop_
_entity_poly.entity_id
_entity_poly.type
_entity_poly.pdbx_seq_one_letter_code
_entity_poly.pdbx_strand_id
1 'polypeptide(L)'
;MAERKTMTRAVKNPVKRKLTRAEKKEIAAVIQAAKGDGKPRTAQQTIPYLQMYPDGICRVTEKKYSKSLVFEDINYQLAQADDKTAIFENWCDFLNYFDASVSVQLSFINQGARKEKAQAAIEIPAQDDAFNSIRREYADMLKNQLEKGNNGLEKCKYITFSIEADNLAAAKARLSRIETDVLNNFKVLGVTARPMNGQERLNVLHGIFHPEGEPFRFSWDWLVPSGLTTKDFIAPSSFRFGDGRTFRMGRKLGAVSFLEILAPELNDRMLSDILDLENGIIVNLHIRSIDQSEAIKTIKRKITDLDKMKIEEQKKAVRSGYDMDIIPSDLATFGSEAKNLLQDLQSRNERMFLLTFLVVNMADTKRKLDNDIFATAGFAQKNNCALTRLDYLQEAGFMSSIPLGENLIPIQRGLTTSSTAIFIPFITQELFQRGAALYYGLNALSNNMILCDRKQLKNPNGLILGTPGSGKSFAAKREMTNAFLITDDDIIICDPEAEYFSLVQRLGGQVIRLSPAGKGMDGKPQYVNPMDINLNYSEDDNPLALKSDFILSLCELVIGGKEGLQPVEKTVIDRAVRNVYRPFLADPDPAKMPILGDLYNELLKQPEPEAARIAAALELYVSGSLNVFNHRTNVELSNRLVCFDIKQLGKQLKKLGMLIVQDQVWNRVTVNRAEKKATRYYMDEFHLLLKEEQTAAYSVEIWKRFRKWGGIPTAITQNVKDLLSSREVENIFENSDFVLMLNQAQGDRAILAKQLNISPQQMKYVTHTEAGEGLIFYGNVVLPFIDRFPTDTELYCLLTTKPEEVSKP
;
A
#
# COMPACT_ATOMS: atom_id res chain seq x y z
N MET A 1 3.71 79.58 17.29
CA MET A 1 3.85 79.80 15.83
C MET A 1 3.35 78.56 15.10
N ALA A 2 2.53 78.78 14.06
CA ALA A 2 2.06 77.83 13.05
C ALA A 2 1.11 76.69 13.50
N GLU A 3 -0.18 77.02 13.59
CA GLU A 3 -1.26 76.10 13.22
C GLU A 3 -1.12 75.68 11.74
N ARG A 4 -1.17 74.38 11.44
CA ARG A 4 -1.45 73.89 10.09
C ARG A 4 -2.61 72.92 10.13
N LYS A 5 -3.75 73.43 9.67
CA LYS A 5 -5.04 72.76 9.44
C LYS A 5 -4.87 71.46 8.64
N THR A 6 -5.42 70.38 9.18
CA THR A 6 -5.79 69.17 8.44
C THR A 6 -6.89 69.50 7.43
N MET A 7 -6.54 69.54 6.14
CA MET A 7 -7.53 69.51 5.05
C MET A 7 -7.93 68.05 4.78
N THR A 8 -9.08 67.64 5.30
CA THR A 8 -9.81 66.46 4.82
C THR A 8 -10.35 66.74 3.42
N ARG A 9 -9.68 66.20 2.40
CA ARG A 9 -10.17 66.24 1.02
C ARG A 9 -11.28 65.19 0.88
N ALA A 10 -12.53 65.63 0.89
CA ALA A 10 -13.69 64.80 0.63
C ALA A 10 -13.57 64.14 -0.76
N VAL A 11 -13.46 62.81 -0.80
CA VAL A 11 -13.53 62.02 -2.03
C VAL A 11 -14.98 62.07 -2.51
N LYS A 12 -15.25 62.86 -3.56
CA LYS A 12 -16.53 62.83 -4.26
C LYS A 12 -16.74 61.43 -4.83
N ASN A 13 -17.83 60.78 -4.45
CA ASN A 13 -18.34 59.56 -5.10
C ASN A 13 -18.34 59.73 -6.63
N PRO A 14 -17.86 58.75 -7.42
CA PRO A 14 -17.96 58.83 -8.87
C PRO A 14 -19.44 58.80 -9.25
N VAL A 15 -19.89 59.87 -9.89
CA VAL A 15 -21.23 59.97 -10.46
C VAL A 15 -21.42 58.81 -11.43
N LYS A 16 -22.35 57.90 -11.12
CA LYS A 16 -22.77 56.82 -12.04
C LYS A 16 -23.33 57.46 -13.31
N ARG A 17 -22.48 57.58 -14.35
CA ARG A 17 -22.89 57.97 -15.70
C ARG A 17 -23.98 56.99 -16.16
N LYS A 18 -25.21 57.48 -16.34
CA LYS A 18 -26.29 56.67 -16.94
C LYS A 18 -25.95 56.48 -18.42
N LEU A 19 -25.65 55.23 -18.79
CA LEU A 19 -25.42 54.82 -20.17
C LEU A 19 -26.60 55.24 -21.05
N THR A 20 -26.29 55.93 -22.15
CA THR A 20 -27.26 56.33 -23.17
C THR A 20 -27.85 55.09 -23.85
N ARG A 21 -29.01 55.25 -24.53
CA ARG A 21 -29.67 54.14 -25.22
C ARG A 21 -28.80 53.54 -26.33
N ALA A 22 -27.94 54.36 -26.96
CA ALA A 22 -26.96 53.92 -27.94
C ALA A 22 -25.85 53.08 -27.29
N GLU A 23 -25.22 53.58 -26.21
CA GLU A 23 -24.18 52.84 -25.47
C GLU A 23 -24.72 51.53 -24.88
N LYS A 24 -25.96 51.50 -24.38
CA LYS A 24 -26.59 50.24 -23.93
C LYS A 24 -26.80 49.25 -25.06
N LYS A 25 -27.14 49.72 -26.26
CA LYS A 25 -27.36 48.87 -27.44
C LYS A 25 -26.04 48.36 -27.99
N GLU A 26 -24.99 49.17 -27.93
CA GLU A 26 -23.63 48.82 -28.32
C GLU A 26 -23.00 47.84 -27.33
N ILE A 27 -23.15 48.07 -26.02
CA ILE A 27 -22.76 47.11 -24.97
C ILE A 27 -23.57 45.81 -25.10
N ALA A 28 -24.88 45.88 -25.38
CA ALA A 28 -25.68 44.69 -25.63
C ALA A 28 -25.22 43.94 -26.89
N ALA A 29 -24.87 44.64 -27.96
CA ALA A 29 -24.33 44.05 -29.18
C ALA A 29 -22.94 43.41 -28.95
N VAL A 30 -22.07 44.04 -28.16
CA VAL A 30 -20.78 43.48 -27.75
C VAL A 30 -20.97 42.26 -26.83
N ILE A 31 -21.92 42.31 -25.90
CA ILE A 31 -22.28 41.15 -25.05
C ILE A 31 -22.86 40.03 -25.91
N GLN A 32 -23.66 40.34 -26.93
CA GLN A 32 -24.28 39.34 -27.79
C GLN A 32 -23.28 38.75 -28.79
N ALA A 33 -22.33 39.54 -29.28
CA ALA A 33 -21.17 39.07 -30.05
C ALA A 33 -20.22 38.23 -29.17
N ALA A 34 -20.03 38.59 -27.91
CA ALA A 34 -19.22 37.84 -26.95
C ALA A 34 -19.90 36.55 -26.48
N LYS A 35 -21.24 36.50 -26.43
CA LYS A 35 -22.02 35.29 -26.10
C LYS A 35 -21.94 34.21 -27.19
N GLY A 36 -21.64 34.59 -28.43
CA GLY A 36 -21.49 33.64 -29.55
C GLY A 36 -22.75 32.80 -29.82
N ASP A 37 -22.58 31.69 -30.52
CA ASP A 37 -23.62 30.68 -30.81
C ASP A 37 -23.80 29.65 -29.67
N GLY A 38 -23.14 29.87 -28.51
CA GLY A 38 -23.12 28.94 -27.39
C GLY A 38 -22.30 27.66 -27.63
N LYS A 39 -21.63 27.53 -28.80
CA LYS A 39 -20.80 26.37 -29.12
C LYS A 39 -19.33 26.63 -28.79
N PRO A 40 -18.63 25.68 -28.18
CA PRO A 40 -17.20 25.80 -27.96
C PRO A 40 -16.47 25.80 -29.32
N ARG A 41 -15.60 26.80 -29.52
CA ARG A 41 -14.78 26.96 -30.74
C ARG A 41 -13.29 26.70 -30.50
N THR A 42 -12.91 26.49 -29.25
CA THR A 42 -11.54 26.20 -28.81
C THR A 42 -11.55 25.03 -27.83
N ALA A 43 -10.43 24.32 -27.72
CA ALA A 43 -10.31 23.20 -26.78
C ALA A 43 -10.56 23.65 -25.33
N GLN A 44 -10.12 24.86 -24.97
CA GLN A 44 -10.37 25.47 -23.66
C GLN A 44 -11.86 25.69 -23.40
N GLN A 45 -12.62 26.16 -24.39
CA GLN A 45 -14.06 26.40 -24.23
C GLN A 45 -14.86 25.11 -24.03
N THR A 46 -14.39 23.99 -24.58
CA THR A 46 -15.01 22.67 -24.37
C THR A 46 -14.92 22.20 -22.91
N ILE A 47 -13.87 22.60 -22.17
CA ILE A 47 -13.67 22.15 -20.77
C ILE A 47 -14.66 22.88 -19.82
N PRO A 48 -15.56 22.17 -19.11
CA PRO A 48 -16.71 22.73 -18.41
C PRO A 48 -16.37 23.24 -17.00
N TYR A 49 -15.44 24.19 -16.87
CA TYR A 49 -15.29 24.99 -15.65
C TYR A 49 -14.95 26.45 -15.94
N LEU A 50 -15.15 27.34 -14.97
CA LEU A 50 -14.80 28.76 -15.08
C LEU A 50 -13.41 29.06 -14.47
N GLN A 51 -13.14 28.58 -13.26
CA GLN A 51 -11.88 28.83 -12.57
C GLN A 51 -11.49 27.71 -11.59
N MET A 52 -10.20 27.35 -11.56
CA MET A 52 -9.61 26.49 -10.53
C MET A 52 -8.88 27.35 -9.50
N TYR A 53 -9.09 27.09 -8.21
CA TYR A 53 -8.43 27.79 -7.11
C TYR A 53 -7.28 26.96 -6.50
N PRO A 54 -6.27 27.59 -5.88
CA PRO A 54 -5.13 26.89 -5.28
C PRO A 54 -5.51 25.85 -4.22
N ASP A 55 -6.57 26.10 -3.44
CA ASP A 55 -7.07 25.21 -2.39
C ASP A 55 -7.88 24.01 -2.93
N GLY A 56 -7.94 23.84 -4.25
CA GLY A 56 -8.59 22.71 -4.91
C GLY A 56 -10.08 22.90 -5.15
N ILE A 57 -10.67 24.03 -4.75
CA ILE A 57 -12.05 24.35 -5.16
C ILE A 57 -12.06 24.70 -6.65
N CYS A 58 -13.02 24.17 -7.39
CA CYS A 58 -13.25 24.52 -8.79
C CYS A 58 -14.63 25.18 -8.91
N ARG A 59 -14.68 26.37 -9.52
CA ARG A 59 -15.92 27.00 -9.93
C ARG A 59 -16.30 26.46 -11.30
N VAL A 60 -17.27 25.56 -11.34
CA VAL A 60 -17.71 24.84 -12.55
C VAL A 60 -18.62 25.73 -13.38
N THR A 61 -19.61 26.35 -12.74
CA THR A 61 -20.52 27.34 -13.35
C THR A 61 -20.60 28.58 -12.47
N GLU A 62 -21.46 29.55 -12.80
CA GLU A 62 -21.60 30.76 -11.99
C GLU A 62 -21.95 30.47 -10.53
N LYS A 63 -22.77 29.44 -10.29
CA LYS A 63 -23.27 29.05 -8.97
C LYS A 63 -22.79 27.68 -8.49
N LYS A 64 -22.18 26.86 -9.36
CA LYS A 64 -21.77 25.51 -8.99
C LYS A 64 -20.27 25.43 -8.69
N TYR A 65 -19.93 24.85 -7.54
CA TYR A 65 -18.57 24.67 -7.07
C TYR A 65 -18.32 23.20 -6.74
N SER A 66 -17.13 22.70 -7.03
CA SER A 66 -16.74 21.32 -6.77
C SER A 66 -15.39 21.20 -6.07
N LYS A 67 -15.24 20.14 -5.29
CA LYS A 67 -13.97 19.73 -4.68
C LYS A 67 -13.78 18.22 -4.85
N SER A 68 -12.53 17.80 -4.94
CA SER A 68 -12.17 16.40 -5.21
C SER A 68 -11.24 15.86 -4.13
N LEU A 69 -11.45 14.60 -3.76
CA LEU A 69 -10.52 13.82 -2.95
C LEU A 69 -9.99 12.66 -3.80
N VAL A 70 -8.75 12.28 -3.55
CA VAL A 70 -8.18 11.01 -4.03
C VAL A 70 -8.25 10.01 -2.88
N PHE A 71 -8.59 8.76 -3.19
CA PHE A 71 -8.70 7.69 -2.21
C PHE A 71 -8.06 6.39 -2.71
N GLU A 72 -7.56 5.59 -1.78
CA GLU A 72 -6.89 4.33 -2.05
C GLU A 72 -7.86 3.15 -2.00
N ASP A 73 -7.40 2.00 -2.50
CA ASP A 73 -8.17 0.76 -2.46
C ASP A 73 -8.07 0.07 -1.08
N ILE A 74 -9.10 -0.72 -0.75
CA ILE A 74 -9.08 -1.64 0.39
C ILE A 74 -9.32 -3.07 -0.13
N ASN A 75 -8.95 -4.07 0.68
CA ASN A 75 -9.10 -5.47 0.32
C ASN A 75 -10.55 -5.95 0.45
N TYR A 76 -11.43 -5.55 -0.47
CA TYR A 76 -12.81 -6.02 -0.49
C TYR A 76 -12.92 -7.45 -1.02
N GLN A 77 -12.27 -7.80 -2.14
CA GLN A 77 -12.43 -9.12 -2.76
C GLN A 77 -12.01 -10.28 -1.85
N LEU A 78 -10.95 -10.07 -1.05
CA LEU A 78 -10.38 -11.03 -0.12
C LEU A 78 -10.99 -11.00 1.28
N ALA A 79 -11.86 -10.04 1.61
CA ALA A 79 -12.48 -9.94 2.93
C ALA A 79 -13.39 -11.13 3.25
N GLN A 80 -13.63 -11.39 4.54
CA GLN A 80 -14.60 -12.41 4.98
C GLN A 80 -16.03 -12.00 4.58
N ALA A 81 -16.98 -12.94 4.61
CA ALA A 81 -18.37 -12.64 4.26
C ALA A 81 -18.98 -11.55 5.18
N ASP A 82 -18.69 -11.64 6.48
CA ASP A 82 -19.15 -10.66 7.49
C ASP A 82 -18.51 -9.29 7.25
N ASP A 83 -17.19 -9.25 7.00
CA ASP A 83 -16.47 -8.02 6.66
C ASP A 83 -16.99 -7.39 5.36
N LYS A 84 -17.27 -8.19 4.31
CA LYS A 84 -17.87 -7.70 3.06
C LYS A 84 -19.23 -7.07 3.31
N THR A 85 -20.03 -7.70 4.14
CA THR A 85 -21.36 -7.19 4.52
C THR A 85 -21.22 -5.88 5.28
N ALA A 86 -20.31 -5.79 6.24
CA ALA A 86 -20.03 -4.57 6.98
C ALA A 86 -19.49 -3.44 6.08
N ILE A 87 -18.58 -3.73 5.14
CA ILE A 87 -18.08 -2.75 4.16
C ILE A 87 -19.24 -2.27 3.27
N PHE A 88 -20.09 -3.18 2.80
CA PHE A 88 -21.24 -2.87 1.97
C PHE A 88 -22.26 -1.98 2.71
N GLU A 89 -22.60 -2.30 3.96
CA GLU A 89 -23.49 -1.48 4.80
C GLU A 89 -22.90 -0.08 5.04
N ASN A 90 -21.61 0.01 5.42
CA ASN A 90 -20.94 1.29 5.59
C ASN A 90 -20.87 2.09 4.27
N TRP A 91 -20.78 1.43 3.12
CA TRP A 91 -20.83 2.06 1.81
C TRP A 91 -22.25 2.57 1.47
N CYS A 92 -23.31 1.83 1.84
CA CYS A 92 -24.68 2.30 1.76
C CYS A 92 -24.88 3.57 2.61
N ASP A 93 -24.37 3.58 3.84
CA ASP A 93 -24.43 4.74 4.73
C ASP A 93 -23.65 5.93 4.17
N PHE A 94 -22.49 5.68 3.56
CA PHE A 94 -21.72 6.68 2.83
C PHE A 94 -22.50 7.32 1.68
N LEU A 95 -23.20 6.53 0.87
CA LEU A 95 -24.05 7.06 -0.20
C LEU A 95 -25.25 7.84 0.36
N ASN A 96 -25.86 7.33 1.44
CA ASN A 96 -26.98 7.96 2.12
C ASN A 96 -26.60 9.26 2.86
N TYR A 97 -25.32 9.52 3.15
CA TYR A 97 -24.88 10.80 3.71
C TYR A 97 -25.21 11.97 2.77
N PHE A 98 -25.11 11.78 1.46
CA PHE A 98 -25.35 12.84 0.49
C PHE A 98 -26.85 13.13 0.31
N ASP A 99 -27.24 14.37 0.57
CA ASP A 99 -28.59 14.87 0.31
C ASP A 99 -28.79 15.29 -1.16
N ALA A 100 -30.02 15.65 -1.54
CA ALA A 100 -30.37 16.04 -2.91
C ALA A 100 -29.69 17.32 -3.44
N SER A 101 -29.03 18.08 -2.55
CA SER A 101 -28.34 19.33 -2.88
C SER A 101 -26.85 19.16 -3.14
N VAL A 102 -26.31 17.95 -2.94
CA VAL A 102 -24.94 17.57 -3.30
C VAL A 102 -24.98 16.60 -4.48
N SER A 103 -24.22 16.91 -5.53
CA SER A 103 -23.97 15.97 -6.63
C SER A 103 -22.63 15.29 -6.43
N VAL A 104 -22.57 13.98 -6.58
CA VAL A 104 -21.36 13.18 -6.39
C VAL A 104 -20.94 12.55 -7.72
N GLN A 105 -19.65 12.60 -8.00
CA GLN A 105 -19.04 11.89 -9.12
C GLN A 105 -17.92 11.00 -8.57
N LEU A 106 -18.01 9.70 -8.84
CA LEU A 106 -16.89 8.78 -8.69
C LEU A 106 -16.20 8.63 -10.04
N SER A 107 -14.89 8.87 -10.08
CA SER A 107 -14.07 8.77 -11.29
C SER A 107 -12.96 7.76 -11.05
N PHE A 108 -12.96 6.69 -11.85
CA PHE A 108 -11.92 5.68 -11.88
C PHE A 108 -11.17 5.86 -13.18
N ILE A 109 -9.94 6.33 -13.08
CA ILE A 109 -9.12 6.70 -14.21
C ILE A 109 -8.01 5.68 -14.28
N ASN A 110 -8.09 4.78 -15.26
CA ASN A 110 -7.00 3.90 -15.62
C ASN A 110 -6.16 4.60 -16.68
N GLN A 111 -5.18 5.37 -16.23
CA GLN A 111 -4.20 5.96 -17.13
C GLN A 111 -2.97 5.06 -17.17
N GLY A 112 -2.40 4.92 -18.37
CA GLY A 112 -1.05 4.43 -18.50
C GLY A 112 -0.17 5.26 -17.58
N ALA A 113 0.31 4.67 -16.48
CA ALA A 113 1.41 5.24 -15.74
C ALA A 113 2.47 5.56 -16.79
N ARG A 114 3.10 6.73 -16.73
CA ARG A 114 4.28 6.98 -17.56
C ARG A 114 5.20 5.79 -17.28
N LYS A 115 5.36 4.87 -18.25
CA LYS A 115 6.20 3.68 -18.09
C LYS A 115 7.55 4.07 -17.50
N GLU A 116 8.03 5.25 -17.90
CA GLU A 116 9.18 5.97 -17.32
C GLU A 116 9.19 6.03 -15.78
N LYS A 117 8.09 6.38 -15.11
CA LYS A 117 8.02 6.47 -13.64
C LYS A 117 8.07 5.10 -12.96
N ALA A 118 7.37 4.12 -13.53
CA ALA A 118 7.39 2.74 -13.00
C ALA A 118 8.76 2.10 -13.25
N GLN A 119 9.36 2.35 -14.42
CA GLN A 119 10.71 1.92 -14.79
C GLN A 119 11.77 2.58 -13.90
N ALA A 120 11.65 3.88 -13.62
CA ALA A 120 12.55 4.58 -12.70
C ALA A 120 12.47 4.04 -11.26
N ALA A 121 11.33 3.48 -10.85
CA ALA A 121 11.18 2.89 -9.52
C ALA A 121 11.90 1.54 -9.36
N ILE A 122 12.20 0.84 -10.47
CA ILE A 122 12.91 -0.45 -10.50
C ILE A 122 14.31 -0.34 -11.09
N GLU A 123 14.76 0.87 -11.40
CA GLU A 123 16.06 1.11 -12.01
C GLU A 123 17.18 0.87 -10.99
N ILE A 124 18.12 -0.01 -11.34
CA ILE A 124 19.31 -0.29 -10.53
C ILE A 124 20.53 0.21 -11.32
N PRO A 125 21.11 1.36 -10.93
CA PRO A 125 22.22 1.95 -11.68
C PRO A 125 23.48 1.08 -11.56
N ALA A 126 24.28 1.05 -12.64
CA ALA A 126 25.61 0.47 -12.59
C ALA A 126 26.50 1.25 -11.62
N GLN A 127 27.38 0.53 -10.91
CA GLN A 127 28.35 1.11 -9.98
C GLN A 127 29.77 0.69 -10.37
N ASP A 128 30.78 1.39 -9.87
CA ASP A 128 32.18 1.04 -10.12
C ASP A 128 32.64 -0.10 -9.18
N ASP A 129 32.04 -1.29 -9.36
CA ASP A 129 32.34 -2.50 -8.59
C ASP A 129 32.12 -3.78 -9.43
N ALA A 130 32.36 -4.94 -8.81
CA ALA A 130 32.28 -6.26 -9.44
C ALA A 130 30.85 -6.85 -9.56
N PHE A 131 29.79 -6.12 -9.15
CA PHE A 131 28.43 -6.67 -9.03
C PHE A 131 27.49 -6.27 -10.17
N ASN A 132 28.00 -5.58 -11.19
CA ASN A 132 27.19 -5.13 -12.32
C ASN A 132 26.56 -6.27 -13.13
N SER A 133 27.11 -7.49 -13.15
CA SER A 133 26.44 -8.63 -13.79
C SER A 133 25.13 -8.97 -13.07
N ILE A 134 25.17 -9.05 -11.73
CA ILE A 134 24.00 -9.31 -10.87
C ILE A 134 23.00 -8.15 -10.97
N ARG A 135 23.47 -6.89 -10.97
CA ARG A 135 22.58 -5.72 -11.14
C ARG A 135 21.81 -5.79 -12.45
N ARG A 136 22.47 -6.11 -13.56
CA ARG A 136 21.83 -6.23 -14.87
C ARG A 136 20.81 -7.35 -14.88
N GLU A 137 21.20 -8.53 -14.41
CA GLU A 137 20.31 -9.69 -14.35
C GLU A 137 19.06 -9.43 -13.50
N TYR A 138 19.24 -8.84 -12.31
CA TYR A 138 18.13 -8.49 -11.43
C TYR A 138 17.25 -7.37 -12.02
N ALA A 139 17.84 -6.35 -12.63
CA ALA A 139 17.11 -5.28 -13.30
C ALA A 139 16.31 -5.80 -14.50
N ASP A 140 16.89 -6.70 -15.30
CA ASP A 140 16.21 -7.35 -16.43
C ASP A 140 15.05 -8.24 -15.93
N MET A 141 15.24 -8.97 -14.83
CA MET A 141 14.16 -9.69 -14.17
C MET A 141 13.03 -8.74 -13.74
N LEU A 142 13.33 -7.65 -13.02
CA LEU A 142 12.32 -6.68 -12.59
C LEU A 142 11.59 -6.06 -13.78
N LYS A 143 12.31 -5.73 -14.85
CA LYS A 143 11.73 -5.18 -16.08
C LYS A 143 10.79 -6.19 -16.76
N ASN A 144 11.20 -7.45 -16.86
CA ASN A 144 10.35 -8.51 -17.41
C ASN A 144 9.09 -8.73 -16.56
N GLN A 145 9.19 -8.66 -15.23
CA GLN A 145 8.02 -8.74 -14.35
C GLN A 145 7.12 -7.51 -14.46
N LEU A 146 7.70 -6.31 -14.61
CA LEU A 146 6.97 -5.07 -14.86
C LEU A 146 6.17 -5.16 -16.18
N GLU A 147 6.77 -5.73 -17.23
CA GLU A 147 6.15 -5.93 -18.55
C GLU A 147 5.08 -7.04 -18.57
N LYS A 148 5.26 -8.10 -17.78
CA LYS A 148 4.27 -9.20 -17.64
C LYS A 148 3.07 -8.81 -16.78
N GLY A 149 3.29 -7.93 -15.80
CA GLY A 149 2.24 -7.46 -14.90
C GLY A 149 1.50 -6.24 -15.43
N ASN A 150 0.39 -5.88 -14.75
CA ASN A 150 -0.44 -4.71 -15.10
C ASN A 150 0.18 -3.37 -14.65
N ASN A 151 1.49 -3.36 -14.39
CA ASN A 151 2.23 -2.27 -13.74
C ASN A 151 2.37 -0.99 -14.57
N GLY A 152 2.04 -1.06 -15.86
CA GLY A 152 1.98 0.10 -16.72
C GLY A 152 0.76 0.98 -16.49
N LEU A 153 -0.17 0.61 -15.59
CA LEU A 153 -1.47 1.24 -15.41
C LEU A 153 -1.66 1.68 -13.96
N GLU A 154 -1.77 2.99 -13.73
CA GLU A 154 -2.06 3.55 -12.40
C GLU A 154 -3.57 3.75 -12.28
N LYS A 155 -4.23 2.87 -11.52
CA LYS A 155 -5.67 2.97 -11.24
C LYS A 155 -5.91 4.05 -10.18
N CYS A 156 -6.21 5.27 -10.63
CA CYS A 156 -6.53 6.36 -9.72
C CYS A 156 -8.03 6.44 -9.45
N LYS A 157 -8.42 6.60 -8.17
CA LYS A 157 -9.82 6.74 -7.76
C LYS A 157 -10.06 8.11 -7.14
N TYR A 158 -11.08 8.79 -7.64
CA TYR A 158 -11.45 10.13 -7.20
C TYR A 158 -12.92 10.19 -6.84
N ILE A 159 -13.23 10.91 -5.77
CA ILE A 159 -14.59 11.37 -5.48
C ILE A 159 -14.62 12.88 -5.63
N THR A 160 -15.55 13.37 -6.45
CA THR A 160 -15.79 14.80 -6.65
C THR A 160 -17.20 15.12 -6.22
N PHE A 161 -17.35 15.98 -5.21
CA PHE A 161 -18.66 16.46 -4.77
C PHE A 161 -18.84 17.92 -5.16
N SER A 162 -20.06 18.24 -5.57
CA SER A 162 -20.43 19.57 -6.07
C SER A 162 -21.67 20.10 -5.38
N ILE A 163 -21.69 21.41 -5.15
CA ILE A 163 -22.77 22.14 -4.50
C ILE A 163 -23.11 23.41 -5.29
N GLU A 164 -24.32 23.92 -5.08
CA GLU A 164 -24.68 25.28 -5.46
C GLU A 164 -24.42 26.26 -4.31
N ALA A 165 -23.83 27.41 -4.64
CA ALA A 165 -23.57 28.52 -3.75
C ALA A 165 -23.50 29.85 -4.51
N ASP A 166 -23.89 30.96 -3.88
CA ASP A 166 -23.89 32.26 -4.55
C ASP A 166 -22.49 32.88 -4.67
N ASN A 167 -21.54 32.49 -3.82
CA ASN A 167 -20.18 33.00 -3.82
C ASN A 167 -19.17 31.99 -3.27
N LEU A 168 -17.89 32.26 -3.53
CA LEU A 168 -16.79 31.38 -3.14
C LEU A 168 -16.67 31.18 -1.62
N ALA A 169 -16.95 32.19 -0.81
CA ALA A 169 -16.84 32.08 0.65
C ALA A 169 -17.89 31.09 1.21
N ALA A 170 -19.14 31.21 0.75
CA ALA A 170 -20.22 30.27 1.08
C ALA A 170 -19.91 28.86 0.56
N ALA A 171 -19.40 28.74 -0.67
CA ALA A 171 -19.00 27.47 -1.25
C ALA A 171 -17.91 26.79 -0.40
N LYS A 172 -16.87 27.54 -0.03
CA LYS A 172 -15.74 27.04 0.76
C LYS A 172 -16.19 26.51 2.12
N ALA A 173 -17.02 27.26 2.86
CA ALA A 173 -17.51 26.83 4.17
C ALA A 173 -18.36 25.54 4.10
N ARG A 174 -19.10 25.33 3.00
CA ARG A 174 -19.91 24.12 2.81
C ARG A 174 -19.08 22.94 2.30
N LEU A 175 -18.21 23.15 1.33
CA LEU A 175 -17.31 22.10 0.79
C LEU A 175 -16.34 21.58 1.85
N SER A 176 -15.80 22.44 2.73
CA SER A 176 -14.91 22.01 3.82
C SER A 176 -15.62 21.13 4.86
N ARG A 177 -16.91 21.35 5.12
CA ARG A 177 -17.70 20.47 5.99
C ARG A 177 -17.91 19.10 5.34
N ILE A 178 -18.36 19.09 4.09
CA ILE A 178 -18.55 17.85 3.32
C ILE A 178 -17.23 17.07 3.23
N GLU A 179 -16.11 17.74 2.98
CA GLU A 179 -14.79 17.11 2.98
C GLU A 179 -14.48 16.39 4.30
N THR A 180 -14.71 17.06 5.43
CA THR A 180 -14.42 16.49 6.74
C THR A 180 -15.28 15.26 7.00
N ASP A 181 -16.56 15.32 6.68
CA ASP A 181 -17.50 14.21 6.86
C ASP A 181 -17.17 13.04 5.93
N VAL A 182 -16.85 13.30 4.66
CA VAL A 182 -16.43 12.26 3.70
C VAL A 182 -15.16 11.56 4.17
N LEU A 183 -14.17 12.31 4.67
CA LEU A 183 -12.94 11.72 5.23
C LEU A 183 -13.23 10.87 6.47
N ASN A 184 -14.15 11.29 7.33
CA ASN A 184 -14.55 10.52 8.51
C ASN A 184 -15.27 9.22 8.12
N ASN A 185 -16.18 9.26 7.14
CA ASN A 185 -16.84 8.04 6.66
C ASN A 185 -15.85 7.08 5.99
N PHE A 186 -14.90 7.59 5.20
CA PHE A 186 -13.84 6.76 4.64
C PHE A 186 -12.95 6.14 5.73
N LYS A 187 -12.66 6.87 6.81
CA LYS A 187 -11.92 6.33 7.94
C LYS A 187 -12.65 5.15 8.61
N VAL A 188 -13.98 5.19 8.71
CA VAL A 188 -14.79 4.07 9.22
C VAL A 188 -14.69 2.85 8.30
N LEU A 189 -14.68 3.08 6.98
CA LEU A 189 -14.45 2.04 5.97
C LEU A 189 -13.01 1.51 5.91
N GLY A 190 -12.06 2.12 6.66
CA GLY A 190 -10.63 1.79 6.56
C GLY A 190 -9.94 2.31 5.29
N VAL A 191 -10.57 3.24 4.59
CA VAL A 191 -10.09 3.82 3.33
C VAL A 191 -9.20 5.03 3.62
N THR A 192 -7.97 5.00 3.11
CA THR A 192 -7.10 6.18 3.11
C THR A 192 -7.56 7.15 2.02
N ALA A 193 -7.86 8.38 2.41
CA ALA A 193 -8.26 9.43 1.47
C ALA A 193 -7.64 10.78 1.87
N ARG A 194 -7.40 11.64 0.87
CA ARG A 194 -6.88 12.99 1.09
C ARG A 194 -7.48 14.01 0.12
N PRO A 195 -7.63 15.28 0.53
CA PRO A 195 -8.04 16.33 -0.37
C PRO A 195 -6.96 16.64 -1.41
N MET A 196 -7.42 17.03 -2.60
CA MET A 196 -6.56 17.47 -3.68
C MET A 196 -6.48 19.00 -3.72
N ASN A 197 -5.29 19.54 -3.92
CA ASN A 197 -5.12 20.96 -4.20
C ASN A 197 -5.40 21.28 -5.67
N GLY A 198 -5.42 22.57 -6.03
CA GLY A 198 -5.76 23.00 -7.39
C GLY A 198 -4.77 22.50 -8.44
N GLN A 199 -3.47 22.47 -8.13
CA GLN A 199 -2.44 22.00 -9.05
C GLN A 199 -2.54 20.49 -9.29
N GLU A 200 -2.85 19.70 -8.26
CA GLU A 200 -3.07 18.26 -8.38
C GLU A 200 -4.29 17.96 -9.26
N ARG A 201 -5.40 18.68 -9.06
CA ARG A 201 -6.59 18.54 -9.92
C ARG A 201 -6.28 18.90 -11.39
N LEU A 202 -5.52 19.98 -11.63
CA LEU A 202 -5.08 20.35 -12.98
C LEU A 202 -4.17 19.29 -13.59
N ASN A 203 -3.28 18.68 -12.81
CA ASN A 203 -2.42 17.59 -13.28
C ASN A 203 -3.25 16.36 -13.71
N VAL A 204 -4.31 16.01 -12.97
CA VAL A 204 -5.23 14.92 -13.35
C VAL A 204 -5.96 15.25 -14.65
N LEU A 205 -6.52 16.46 -14.76
CA LEU A 205 -7.18 16.91 -15.99
C LEU A 205 -6.22 16.90 -17.19
N HIS A 206 -5.00 17.41 -17.01
CA HIS A 206 -3.95 17.37 -18.02
C HIS A 206 -3.63 15.94 -18.44
N GLY A 207 -3.49 15.00 -17.49
CA GLY A 207 -3.25 13.58 -17.79
C GLY A 207 -4.37 12.95 -18.61
N ILE A 208 -5.63 13.29 -18.33
CA ILE A 208 -6.78 12.83 -19.13
C ILE A 208 -6.69 13.40 -20.55
N PHE A 209 -6.34 14.68 -20.70
CA PHE A 209 -6.30 15.35 -22.00
C PHE A 209 -5.04 15.05 -22.83
N HIS A 210 -3.97 14.59 -22.18
CA HIS A 210 -2.68 14.25 -22.79
C HIS A 210 -2.32 12.79 -22.48
N PRO A 211 -3.11 11.81 -22.97
CA PRO A 211 -2.91 10.38 -22.72
C PRO A 211 -1.60 9.83 -23.33
N GLU A 212 -0.89 10.63 -24.12
CA GLU A 212 0.46 10.32 -24.64
C GLU A 212 1.57 10.54 -23.60
N GLY A 213 1.25 11.15 -22.44
CA GLY A 213 2.15 11.24 -21.29
C GLY A 213 2.93 12.54 -21.17
N GLU A 214 2.54 13.61 -21.85
CA GLU A 214 3.22 14.92 -21.81
C GLU A 214 3.44 15.42 -20.36
N PRO A 215 4.59 16.05 -20.04
CA PRO A 215 4.89 16.57 -18.71
C PRO A 215 4.04 17.80 -18.38
N PHE A 216 3.17 17.68 -17.37
CA PHE A 216 2.45 18.83 -16.82
C PHE A 216 3.41 19.80 -16.12
N ARG A 217 3.42 21.06 -16.56
CA ARG A 217 4.20 22.14 -15.97
C ARG A 217 3.28 23.33 -15.70
N PHE A 218 3.22 23.75 -14.44
CA PHE A 218 2.33 24.82 -14.02
C PHE A 218 2.83 25.48 -12.74
N SER A 219 2.72 26.80 -12.67
CA SER A 219 2.81 27.59 -11.43
C SER A 219 1.72 28.66 -11.43
N TRP A 220 1.14 28.92 -10.25
CA TRP A 220 0.15 29.97 -10.05
C TRP A 220 0.70 31.37 -10.41
N ASP A 221 2.00 31.59 -10.20
CA ASP A 221 2.67 32.87 -10.45
C ASP A 221 2.69 33.24 -11.95
N TRP A 222 2.47 32.28 -12.85
CA TRP A 222 2.50 32.50 -14.28
C TRP A 222 1.22 33.14 -14.82
N LEU A 223 0.09 33.05 -14.11
CA LEU A 223 -1.23 33.44 -14.64
C LEU A 223 -1.35 34.95 -14.83
N VAL A 224 -1.08 35.74 -13.79
CA VAL A 224 -1.25 37.21 -13.82
C VAL A 224 -0.34 37.88 -14.85
N PRO A 225 0.98 37.56 -14.92
CA PRO A 225 1.88 38.20 -15.87
C PRO A 225 1.62 37.83 -17.33
N SER A 226 1.14 36.62 -17.61
CA SER A 226 0.93 36.12 -18.97
C SER A 226 -0.47 36.39 -19.53
N GLY A 227 -1.44 36.69 -18.64
CA GLY A 227 -2.86 36.74 -19.01
C GLY A 227 -3.46 35.37 -19.33
N LEU A 228 -2.73 34.28 -19.13
CA LEU A 228 -3.20 32.92 -19.35
C LEU A 228 -4.13 32.48 -18.21
N THR A 229 -4.99 31.52 -18.53
CA THR A 229 -5.89 30.86 -17.60
C THR A 229 -5.39 29.46 -17.28
N THR A 230 -5.93 28.84 -16.23
CA THR A 230 -5.59 27.44 -15.89
C THR A 230 -5.97 26.46 -17.00
N LYS A 231 -6.91 26.82 -17.89
CA LYS A 231 -7.30 25.99 -19.04
C LYS A 231 -6.20 25.91 -20.10
N ASP A 232 -5.41 26.97 -20.26
CA ASP A 232 -4.36 27.04 -21.28
C ASP A 232 -3.20 26.07 -20.98
N PHE A 233 -3.06 25.66 -19.71
CA PHE A 233 -2.03 24.70 -19.28
C PHE A 233 -2.49 23.24 -19.29
N ILE A 234 -3.79 22.97 -19.50
CA ILE A 234 -4.35 21.61 -19.45
C ILE A 234 -5.06 21.21 -20.73
N ALA A 235 -5.50 22.17 -21.56
CA ALA A 235 -6.21 21.87 -22.79
C ALA A 235 -5.25 21.24 -23.80
N PRO A 236 -5.69 20.20 -24.54
CA PRO A 236 -4.87 19.64 -25.60
C PRO A 236 -4.88 20.56 -26.81
N SER A 237 -3.95 20.33 -27.74
CA SER A 237 -3.86 21.10 -28.99
C SER A 237 -5.18 21.14 -29.79
N SER A 238 -5.99 20.07 -29.73
CA SER A 238 -7.33 20.07 -30.31
C SER A 238 -8.19 18.90 -29.80
N PHE A 239 -9.51 19.10 -29.80
CA PHE A 239 -10.50 18.02 -29.79
C PHE A 239 -11.16 17.91 -31.17
N ARG A 240 -11.47 16.69 -31.61
CA ARG A 240 -12.26 16.46 -32.83
C ARG A 240 -13.41 15.49 -32.55
N PHE A 241 -14.65 15.96 -32.69
CA PHE A 241 -15.88 15.21 -32.48
C PHE A 241 -16.66 14.96 -33.79
N GLY A 242 -15.95 14.72 -34.90
CA GLY A 242 -16.53 14.79 -36.25
C GLY A 242 -17.39 13.59 -36.67
N ASP A 243 -17.10 12.39 -36.16
CA ASP A 243 -17.68 11.14 -36.69
C ASP A 243 -18.99 10.73 -35.98
N GLY A 244 -19.45 11.54 -35.02
CA GLY A 244 -20.65 11.30 -34.20
C GLY A 244 -20.50 10.17 -33.18
N ARG A 245 -19.83 9.06 -33.53
CA ARG A 245 -19.67 7.88 -32.67
C ARG A 245 -18.36 7.83 -31.89
N THR A 246 -17.36 8.59 -32.31
CA THR A 246 -16.01 8.60 -31.74
C THR A 246 -15.50 10.04 -31.64
N PHE A 247 -14.43 10.22 -30.88
CA PHE A 247 -13.69 11.46 -30.82
C PHE A 247 -12.19 11.21 -30.98
N ARG A 248 -11.44 12.26 -31.34
CA ARG A 248 -9.99 12.24 -31.40
C ARG A 248 -9.41 13.33 -30.52
N MET A 249 -8.37 12.99 -29.79
CA MET A 249 -7.64 13.88 -28.89
C MET A 249 -6.15 13.51 -28.99
N GLY A 250 -5.34 14.41 -29.56
CA GLY A 250 -3.99 14.06 -29.99
C GLY A 250 -3.99 12.92 -31.02
N ARG A 251 -3.18 11.89 -30.79
CA ARG A 251 -3.11 10.66 -31.59
C ARG A 251 -4.11 9.59 -31.14
N LYS A 252 -4.72 9.71 -29.96
CA LYS A 252 -5.68 8.74 -29.45
C LYS A 252 -7.06 8.92 -30.07
N LEU A 253 -7.68 7.79 -30.39
CA LEU A 253 -9.09 7.68 -30.72
C LEU A 253 -9.83 7.25 -29.45
N GLY A 254 -10.91 7.97 -29.13
CA GLY A 254 -11.71 7.74 -27.95
C GLY A 254 -13.18 7.54 -28.27
N ALA A 255 -13.86 6.87 -27.36
CA ALA A 255 -15.27 6.54 -27.53
C ALA A 255 -15.94 6.51 -26.15
N VAL A 256 -16.94 7.37 -25.92
CA VAL A 256 -17.79 7.35 -24.72
C VAL A 256 -19.09 6.55 -24.90
N SER A 257 -19.31 5.58 -24.02
CA SER A 257 -20.52 4.78 -23.90
C SER A 257 -21.19 5.07 -22.55
N PHE A 258 -22.50 4.86 -22.46
CA PHE A 258 -23.19 4.74 -21.19
C PHE A 258 -23.55 3.27 -20.93
N LEU A 259 -23.63 2.91 -19.66
CA LEU A 259 -24.04 1.59 -19.24
C LEU A 259 -25.56 1.57 -19.00
N GLU A 260 -26.25 0.72 -19.73
CA GLU A 260 -27.69 0.49 -19.64
C GLU A 260 -27.96 -0.72 -18.76
N ILE A 261 -28.60 -0.49 -17.62
CA ILE A 261 -28.95 -1.55 -16.65
C ILE A 261 -30.28 -2.17 -17.06
N LEU A 262 -30.25 -3.45 -17.44
CA LEU A 262 -31.42 -4.17 -17.97
C LEU A 262 -32.15 -4.98 -16.90
N ALA A 263 -31.44 -5.44 -15.86
CA ALA A 263 -32.00 -6.24 -14.77
C ALA A 263 -32.12 -5.44 -13.46
N PRO A 264 -33.07 -5.82 -12.57
CA PRO A 264 -33.18 -5.24 -11.22
C PRO A 264 -32.03 -5.64 -10.31
N GLU A 265 -31.50 -6.86 -10.46
CA GLU A 265 -30.41 -7.40 -9.65
C GLU A 265 -29.08 -7.34 -10.40
N LEU A 266 -28.07 -6.78 -9.76
CA LEU A 266 -26.71 -6.63 -10.29
C LEU A 266 -25.71 -7.36 -9.37
N ASN A 267 -24.60 -7.80 -9.95
CA ASN A 267 -23.51 -8.43 -9.23
C ASN A 267 -22.50 -7.37 -8.76
N ASP A 268 -22.00 -7.49 -7.52
CA ASP A 268 -21.01 -6.59 -6.92
C ASP A 268 -19.63 -6.62 -7.62
N ARG A 269 -19.41 -7.61 -8.49
CA ARG A 269 -18.23 -7.70 -9.36
C ARG A 269 -18.29 -6.85 -10.62
N MET A 270 -19.43 -6.24 -10.91
CA MET A 270 -19.61 -5.53 -12.17
C MET A 270 -18.60 -4.40 -12.37
N LEU A 271 -18.39 -3.56 -11.36
CA LEU A 271 -17.45 -2.45 -11.45
C LEU A 271 -16.00 -2.97 -11.51
N SER A 272 -15.66 -3.99 -10.71
CA SER A 272 -14.31 -4.57 -10.71
C SER A 272 -13.94 -5.16 -12.06
N ASP A 273 -14.85 -5.92 -12.69
CA ASP A 273 -14.63 -6.56 -13.99
C ASP A 273 -14.31 -5.53 -15.08
N ILE A 274 -14.95 -4.35 -15.05
CA ILE A 274 -14.67 -3.25 -16.00
C ILE A 274 -13.33 -2.58 -15.67
N LEU A 275 -13.01 -2.39 -14.39
CA LEU A 275 -11.77 -1.75 -13.95
C LEU A 275 -10.52 -2.63 -14.11
N ASP A 276 -10.69 -3.94 -14.26
CA ASP A 276 -9.61 -4.90 -14.52
C ASP A 276 -9.19 -4.97 -15.99
N LEU A 277 -9.89 -4.23 -16.88
CA LEU A 277 -9.46 -4.09 -18.27
C LEU A 277 -8.09 -3.40 -18.38
N GLU A 278 -7.16 -4.07 -19.06
CA GLU A 278 -5.75 -3.67 -19.26
C GLU A 278 -5.54 -2.50 -20.25
N ASN A 279 -6.57 -1.66 -20.46
CA ASN A 279 -6.55 -0.60 -21.45
C ASN A 279 -6.86 0.76 -20.80
N GLY A 280 -6.53 1.84 -21.52
CA GLY A 280 -6.85 3.21 -21.11
C GLY A 280 -8.36 3.42 -21.04
N ILE A 281 -8.94 3.12 -19.88
CA ILE A 281 -10.36 3.18 -19.60
C ILE A 281 -10.63 4.23 -18.52
N ILE A 282 -11.68 5.02 -18.72
CA ILE A 282 -12.18 5.93 -17.69
C ILE A 282 -13.62 5.54 -17.39
N VAL A 283 -13.88 5.18 -16.13
CA VAL A 283 -15.22 4.86 -15.65
C VAL A 283 -15.69 5.98 -14.74
N ASN A 284 -16.92 6.47 -14.97
CA ASN A 284 -17.51 7.53 -14.15
C ASN A 284 -18.92 7.17 -13.71
N LEU A 285 -19.22 7.39 -12.44
CA LEU A 285 -20.55 7.28 -11.87
C LEU A 285 -20.95 8.65 -11.34
N HIS A 286 -21.96 9.27 -11.96
CA HIS A 286 -22.61 10.46 -11.43
C HIS A 286 -23.82 10.03 -10.61
N ILE A 287 -23.80 10.35 -9.33
CA ILE A 287 -24.80 9.95 -8.34
C ILE A 287 -25.43 11.22 -7.77
N ARG A 288 -26.76 11.27 -7.80
CA ARG A 288 -27.54 12.35 -7.19
C ARG A 288 -28.69 11.76 -6.39
N SER A 289 -28.77 12.12 -5.11
CA SER A 289 -29.91 11.71 -4.27
C SER A 289 -31.18 12.46 -4.70
N ILE A 290 -32.33 11.80 -4.62
CA ILE A 290 -33.65 12.41 -4.76
C ILE A 290 -34.23 12.62 -3.37
N ASP A 291 -34.90 13.75 -3.15
CA ASP A 291 -35.67 13.96 -1.93
C ASP A 291 -36.67 12.82 -1.72
N GLN A 292 -36.71 12.25 -0.51
CA GLN A 292 -37.50 11.06 -0.23
C GLN A 292 -39.01 11.30 -0.44
N SER A 293 -39.49 12.50 -0.13
CA SER A 293 -40.91 12.85 -0.31
C SER A 293 -41.26 12.92 -1.79
N GLU A 294 -40.37 13.51 -2.61
CA GLU A 294 -40.53 13.56 -4.06
C GLU A 294 -40.43 12.18 -4.71
N ALA A 295 -39.50 11.34 -4.26
CA ALA A 295 -39.35 9.96 -4.70
C ALA A 295 -40.62 9.15 -4.46
N ILE A 296 -41.13 9.15 -3.22
CA ILE A 296 -42.38 8.46 -2.84
C ILE A 296 -43.56 8.95 -3.68
N LYS A 297 -43.68 10.27 -3.86
CA LYS A 297 -44.76 10.87 -4.68
C LYS A 297 -44.68 10.40 -6.14
N THR A 298 -43.47 10.34 -6.69
CA THR A 298 -43.23 9.91 -8.08
C THR A 298 -43.58 8.44 -8.28
N ILE A 299 -43.16 7.58 -7.35
CA ILE A 299 -43.49 6.14 -7.41
C ILE A 299 -44.98 5.89 -7.23
N LYS A 300 -45.65 6.55 -6.26
CA LYS A 300 -47.11 6.45 -6.09
C LYS A 300 -47.88 6.85 -7.35
N ARG A 301 -47.43 7.92 -8.03
CA ARG A 301 -48.01 8.34 -9.32
C ARG A 301 -47.82 7.26 -10.39
N LYS A 302 -46.62 6.69 -10.54
CA LYS A 302 -46.38 5.58 -11.49
C LYS A 302 -47.22 4.35 -11.19
N ILE A 303 -47.41 3.98 -9.91
CA ILE A 303 -48.29 2.88 -9.52
C ILE A 303 -49.73 3.18 -9.96
N THR A 304 -50.20 4.41 -9.74
CA THR A 304 -51.55 4.83 -10.17
C THR A 304 -51.71 4.75 -11.68
N ASP A 305 -50.69 5.15 -12.45
CA ASP A 305 -50.70 5.05 -13.91
C ASP A 305 -50.70 3.59 -14.40
N LEU A 306 -49.92 2.71 -13.75
CA LEU A 306 -49.91 1.26 -14.03
C LEU A 306 -51.24 0.59 -13.69
N ASP A 307 -51.84 0.92 -12.53
CA ASP A 307 -53.15 0.42 -12.14
C ASP A 307 -54.23 0.88 -13.14
N LYS A 308 -54.12 2.11 -13.65
CA LYS A 308 -55.00 2.60 -14.73
C LYS A 308 -54.84 1.79 -16.02
N MET A 309 -53.61 1.52 -16.46
CA MET A 309 -53.35 0.69 -17.65
C MET A 309 -53.88 -0.74 -17.48
N LYS A 310 -53.70 -1.31 -16.27
CA LYS A 310 -54.24 -2.63 -15.92
C LYS A 310 -55.76 -2.67 -16.06
N ILE A 311 -56.46 -1.64 -15.55
CA ILE A 311 -57.91 -1.52 -15.66
C ILE A 311 -58.34 -1.34 -17.13
N GLU A 312 -57.60 -0.57 -17.93
CA GLU A 312 -57.90 -0.38 -19.35
C GLU A 312 -57.77 -1.67 -20.16
N GLU A 313 -56.72 -2.46 -19.93
CA GLU A 313 -56.57 -3.77 -20.56
C GLU A 313 -57.63 -4.77 -20.07
N GLN A 314 -57.96 -4.80 -18.78
CA GLN A 314 -59.08 -5.61 -18.28
C GLN A 314 -60.42 -5.22 -18.94
N LYS A 315 -60.69 -3.92 -19.13
CA LYS A 315 -61.87 -3.44 -19.86
C LYS A 315 -61.86 -3.81 -21.34
N LYS A 316 -60.70 -3.99 -21.94
CA LYS A 316 -60.54 -4.43 -23.33
C LYS A 316 -60.74 -5.94 -23.43
N ALA A 317 -60.21 -6.72 -22.49
CA ALA A 317 -60.46 -8.16 -22.34
C ALA A 317 -61.95 -8.48 -22.28
N VAL A 318 -62.69 -7.76 -21.40
CA VAL A 318 -64.16 -7.88 -21.30
C VAL A 318 -64.86 -7.57 -22.62
N ARG A 319 -64.41 -6.54 -23.37
CA ARG A 319 -65.01 -6.16 -24.66
C ARG A 319 -64.69 -7.15 -25.78
N SER A 320 -63.54 -7.81 -25.70
CA SER A 320 -63.04 -8.75 -26.71
C SER A 320 -63.34 -10.22 -26.39
N GLY A 321 -63.92 -10.52 -25.22
CA GLY A 321 -64.39 -11.86 -24.85
C GLY A 321 -63.29 -12.85 -24.44
N TYR A 322 -62.09 -12.37 -24.07
CA TYR A 322 -61.04 -13.21 -23.48
C TYR A 322 -60.88 -12.95 -21.97
N ASP A 323 -60.24 -13.89 -21.28
CA ASP A 323 -60.13 -13.92 -19.82
C ASP A 323 -59.49 -12.64 -19.25
N MET A 324 -60.14 -12.09 -18.21
CA MET A 324 -59.72 -10.86 -17.52
C MET A 324 -58.42 -11.04 -16.72
N ASP A 325 -58.06 -12.29 -16.41
CA ASP A 325 -56.84 -12.63 -15.68
C ASP A 325 -55.61 -12.65 -16.58
N ILE A 326 -55.79 -12.58 -17.91
CA ILE A 326 -54.71 -12.45 -18.89
C ILE A 326 -54.26 -10.98 -18.96
N ILE A 327 -53.40 -10.60 -18.00
CA ILE A 327 -52.69 -9.32 -18.01
C ILE A 327 -51.32 -9.54 -18.69
N PRO A 328 -50.85 -8.62 -19.56
CA PRO A 328 -49.50 -8.70 -20.09
C PRO A 328 -48.47 -8.90 -18.96
N SER A 329 -47.60 -9.91 -19.09
CA SER A 329 -46.63 -10.28 -18.05
C SER A 329 -45.82 -9.07 -17.58
N ASP A 330 -45.41 -8.22 -18.52
CA ASP A 330 -44.60 -7.03 -18.25
C ASP A 330 -45.35 -6.07 -17.33
N LEU A 331 -46.65 -5.86 -17.55
CA LEU A 331 -47.47 -4.95 -16.77
C LEU A 331 -47.71 -5.48 -15.34
N ALA A 332 -47.82 -6.79 -15.18
CA ALA A 332 -47.89 -7.43 -13.87
C ALA A 332 -46.57 -7.28 -13.11
N THR A 333 -45.44 -7.56 -13.76
CA THR A 333 -44.08 -7.47 -13.19
C THR A 333 -43.72 -6.03 -12.81
N PHE A 334 -43.93 -5.05 -13.70
CA PHE A 334 -43.67 -3.64 -13.38
C PHE A 334 -44.56 -3.14 -12.23
N GLY A 335 -45.80 -3.63 -12.14
CA GLY A 335 -46.72 -3.29 -11.06
C GLY A 335 -46.28 -3.82 -9.70
N SER A 336 -45.79 -5.06 -9.63
CA SER A 336 -45.27 -5.65 -8.39
C SER A 336 -43.93 -5.00 -7.99
N GLU A 337 -43.01 -4.81 -8.93
CA GLU A 337 -41.72 -4.14 -8.68
C GLU A 337 -41.90 -2.71 -8.15
N ALA A 338 -42.81 -1.93 -8.74
CA ALA A 338 -43.07 -0.56 -8.28
C ALA A 338 -43.64 -0.52 -6.84
N LYS A 339 -44.45 -1.51 -6.46
CA LYS A 339 -44.97 -1.64 -5.08
C LYS A 339 -43.89 -2.05 -4.09
N ASN A 340 -43.02 -3.00 -4.47
CA ASN A 340 -41.87 -3.39 -3.66
C ASN A 340 -40.93 -2.20 -3.43
N LEU A 341 -40.58 -1.47 -4.50
CA LEU A 341 -39.77 -0.25 -4.42
C LEU A 341 -40.39 0.81 -3.50
N LEU A 342 -41.71 0.99 -3.55
CA LEU A 342 -42.40 1.91 -2.63
C LEU A 342 -42.27 1.45 -1.17
N GLN A 343 -42.41 0.15 -0.91
CA GLN A 343 -42.27 -0.42 0.41
C GLN A 343 -40.84 -0.24 0.95
N ASP A 344 -39.83 -0.48 0.12
CA ASP A 344 -38.42 -0.35 0.51
C ASP A 344 -38.07 1.11 0.86
N LEU A 345 -38.51 2.08 0.04
CA LEU A 345 -38.35 3.51 0.32
C LEU A 345 -39.06 3.98 1.59
N GLN A 346 -40.13 3.31 2.01
CA GLN A 346 -40.92 3.68 3.21
C GLN A 346 -40.47 2.97 4.48
N SER A 347 -39.87 1.78 4.38
CA SER A 347 -39.66 0.89 5.53
C SER A 347 -38.23 0.41 5.76
N ARG A 348 -37.32 0.51 4.77
CA ARG A 348 -35.96 -0.09 4.83
C ARG A 348 -34.80 0.91 4.85
N ASN A 349 -35.06 2.17 5.22
CA ASN A 349 -34.06 3.27 5.18
C ASN A 349 -33.36 3.41 3.81
N GLU A 350 -34.03 3.01 2.72
CA GLU A 350 -33.52 3.18 1.37
C GLU A 350 -33.87 4.58 0.84
N ARG A 351 -32.93 5.14 0.06
CA ARG A 351 -33.13 6.36 -0.71
C ARG A 351 -33.12 6.04 -2.20
N MET A 352 -33.71 6.93 -3.00
CA MET A 352 -33.60 6.85 -4.45
C MET A 352 -32.44 7.73 -4.93
N PHE A 353 -31.62 7.19 -5.82
CA PHE A 353 -30.54 7.88 -6.50
C PHE A 353 -30.77 7.88 -8.00
N LEU A 354 -30.34 8.97 -8.65
CA LEU A 354 -30.18 9.05 -10.10
C LEU A 354 -28.72 8.75 -10.41
N LEU A 355 -28.49 7.69 -11.17
CA LEU A 355 -27.17 7.24 -11.62
C LEU A 355 -27.00 7.50 -13.12
N THR A 356 -25.87 8.09 -13.50
CA THR A 356 -25.34 8.03 -14.87
C THR A 356 -24.00 7.34 -14.82
N PHE A 357 -23.88 6.18 -15.48
CA PHE A 357 -22.66 5.39 -15.55
C PHE A 357 -22.07 5.53 -16.96
N LEU A 358 -20.86 6.10 -17.05
CA LEU A 358 -20.15 6.34 -18.30
C LEU A 358 -18.85 5.54 -18.36
N VAL A 359 -18.54 5.03 -19.54
CA VAL A 359 -17.27 4.37 -19.84
C VAL A 359 -16.63 5.03 -21.05
N VAL A 360 -15.38 5.46 -20.91
CA VAL A 360 -14.56 6.00 -21.99
C VAL A 360 -13.48 4.98 -22.32
N ASN A 361 -13.49 4.46 -23.54
CA ASN A 361 -12.40 3.65 -24.07
C ASN A 361 -11.51 4.53 -24.95
N MET A 362 -10.18 4.39 -24.85
CA MET A 362 -9.21 5.08 -25.70
C MET A 362 -8.15 4.12 -26.24
N ALA A 363 -7.82 4.24 -27.53
CA ALA A 363 -6.79 3.44 -28.18
C ALA A 363 -6.04 4.21 -29.29
N ASP A 364 -4.91 3.65 -29.74
CA ASP A 364 -4.08 4.24 -30.80
C ASP A 364 -4.64 4.00 -32.20
N THR A 365 -5.47 2.97 -32.37
CA THR A 365 -6.05 2.60 -33.67
C THR A 365 -7.53 2.29 -33.51
N LYS A 366 -8.29 2.49 -34.59
CA LYS A 366 -9.72 2.17 -34.64
C LYS A 366 -9.99 0.69 -34.33
N ARG A 367 -9.18 -0.22 -34.89
CA ARG A 367 -9.31 -1.67 -34.65
C ARG A 367 -9.13 -2.01 -33.17
N LYS A 368 -8.13 -1.42 -32.50
CA LYS A 368 -7.92 -1.63 -31.06
C LYS A 368 -9.08 -1.05 -30.26
N LEU A 369 -9.53 0.17 -30.59
CA LEU A 369 -10.69 0.79 -29.94
C LEU A 369 -11.96 -0.08 -30.04
N ASP A 370 -12.25 -0.61 -31.22
CA ASP A 370 -13.41 -1.47 -31.44
C ASP A 370 -13.31 -2.78 -30.64
N ASN A 371 -12.11 -3.38 -30.55
CA ASN A 371 -11.86 -4.54 -29.69
C ASN A 371 -12.05 -4.22 -28.19
N ASP A 372 -11.56 -3.07 -27.73
CA ASP A 372 -11.64 -2.66 -26.33
C ASP A 372 -13.11 -2.40 -25.93
N ILE A 373 -13.89 -1.77 -26.81
CA ILE A 373 -15.34 -1.57 -26.63
C ILE A 373 -16.06 -2.93 -26.61
N PHE A 374 -15.71 -3.85 -27.51
CA PHE A 374 -16.30 -5.19 -27.57
C PHE A 374 -16.04 -5.98 -26.28
N ALA A 375 -14.79 -5.96 -25.78
CA ALA A 375 -14.43 -6.59 -24.51
C ALA A 375 -15.24 -5.99 -23.34
N THR A 376 -15.30 -4.65 -23.26
CA THR A 376 -16.08 -3.93 -22.24
C THR A 376 -17.57 -4.30 -22.31
N ALA A 377 -18.14 -4.38 -23.51
CA ALA A 377 -19.54 -4.78 -23.72
C ALA A 377 -19.80 -6.23 -23.29
N GLY A 378 -18.85 -7.14 -23.52
CA GLY A 378 -18.95 -8.54 -23.07
C GLY A 378 -19.05 -8.66 -21.54
N PHE A 379 -18.28 -7.88 -20.78
CA PHE A 379 -18.38 -7.83 -19.33
C PHE A 379 -19.69 -7.23 -18.84
N ALA A 380 -20.17 -6.16 -19.49
CA ALA A 380 -21.48 -5.58 -19.19
C ALA A 380 -22.61 -6.62 -19.40
N GLN A 381 -22.60 -7.34 -20.52
CA GLN A 381 -23.62 -8.35 -20.86
C GLN A 381 -23.65 -9.50 -19.87
N LYS A 382 -22.48 -9.98 -19.42
CA LYS A 382 -22.37 -11.03 -18.39
C LYS A 382 -23.04 -10.62 -17.07
N ASN A 383 -23.10 -9.32 -16.79
CA ASN A 383 -23.70 -8.73 -15.59
C ASN A 383 -25.08 -8.09 -15.88
N ASN A 384 -25.82 -8.59 -16.88
CA ASN A 384 -27.17 -8.13 -17.24
C ASN A 384 -27.26 -6.63 -17.57
N CYS A 385 -26.22 -6.07 -18.17
CA CYS A 385 -26.18 -4.70 -18.65
C CYS A 385 -25.80 -4.65 -20.14
N ALA A 386 -26.20 -3.58 -20.83
CA ALA A 386 -25.74 -3.29 -22.18
C ALA A 386 -24.84 -2.06 -22.18
N LEU A 387 -23.80 -2.08 -23.01
CA LEU A 387 -22.95 -0.92 -23.21
C LEU A 387 -23.38 -0.19 -24.49
N THR A 388 -23.96 0.99 -24.35
CA THR A 388 -24.58 1.72 -25.46
C THR A 388 -23.77 2.98 -25.79
N ARG A 389 -23.44 3.15 -27.07
CA ARG A 389 -22.66 4.29 -27.57
C ARG A 389 -23.44 5.61 -27.45
N LEU A 390 -22.78 6.68 -26.99
CA LEU A 390 -23.34 8.03 -26.95
C LEU A 390 -23.22 8.73 -28.32
N ASP A 391 -23.94 8.24 -29.31
CA ASP A 391 -23.94 8.80 -30.66
C ASP A 391 -24.32 10.30 -30.63
N TYR A 392 -23.49 11.14 -31.26
CA TYR A 392 -23.57 12.60 -31.32
C TYR A 392 -23.44 13.35 -29.97
N LEU A 393 -23.22 12.62 -28.87
CA LEU A 393 -23.01 13.17 -27.53
C LEU A 393 -21.59 12.90 -27.01
N GLN A 394 -20.63 12.62 -27.90
CA GLN A 394 -19.25 12.31 -27.50
C GLN A 394 -18.56 13.44 -26.75
N GLU A 395 -18.78 14.71 -27.14
CA GLU A 395 -18.22 15.86 -26.42
C GLU A 395 -18.80 15.97 -25.01
N ALA A 396 -20.12 15.96 -24.88
CA ALA A 396 -20.80 16.00 -23.59
C ALA A 396 -20.43 14.80 -22.70
N GLY A 397 -20.34 13.59 -23.29
CA GLY A 397 -19.98 12.37 -22.59
C GLY A 397 -18.55 12.40 -22.07
N PHE A 398 -17.61 12.88 -22.88
CA PHE A 398 -16.20 12.95 -22.48
C PHE A 398 -15.97 14.03 -21.43
N MET A 399 -16.60 15.20 -21.60
CA MET A 399 -16.57 16.29 -20.61
C MET A 399 -17.32 15.97 -19.31
N SER A 400 -18.24 15.01 -19.32
CA SER A 400 -18.84 14.44 -18.10
C SER A 400 -17.93 13.40 -17.46
N SER A 401 -16.89 12.94 -18.15
CA SER A 401 -16.02 11.85 -17.69
C SER A 401 -14.74 12.33 -17.00
N ILE A 402 -14.58 13.64 -16.81
CA ILE A 402 -13.48 14.27 -16.07
C ILE A 402 -13.94 14.65 -14.65
N PRO A 403 -13.05 14.64 -13.63
CA PRO A 403 -13.40 14.83 -12.22
C PRO A 403 -13.69 16.31 -11.85
N LEU A 404 -14.78 16.84 -12.41
CA LEU A 404 -15.27 18.20 -12.16
C LEU A 404 -16.63 18.23 -11.44
N GLY A 405 -17.33 17.10 -11.36
CA GLY A 405 -18.64 16.96 -10.72
C GLY A 405 -19.80 17.52 -11.56
N GLU A 406 -19.61 17.59 -12.88
CA GLU A 406 -20.61 18.04 -13.84
C GLU A 406 -21.04 16.89 -14.76
N ASN A 407 -22.35 16.64 -14.83
CA ASN A 407 -22.94 15.66 -15.73
C ASN A 407 -23.72 16.38 -16.83
N LEU A 408 -23.20 16.31 -18.06
CA LEU A 408 -23.81 16.89 -19.26
C LEU A 408 -24.70 15.90 -20.00
N ILE A 409 -24.77 14.65 -19.52
CA ILE A 409 -25.59 13.60 -20.13
C ILE A 409 -26.97 13.56 -19.46
N PRO A 410 -28.06 13.66 -20.25
CA PRO A 410 -29.42 13.66 -19.72
C PRO A 410 -29.90 12.28 -19.27
N ILE A 411 -29.22 11.20 -19.70
CA ILE A 411 -29.60 9.82 -19.42
C ILE A 411 -29.28 9.50 -17.95
N GLN A 412 -30.32 9.18 -17.17
CA GLN A 412 -30.21 8.86 -15.75
C GLN A 412 -31.10 7.65 -15.42
N ARG A 413 -30.56 6.71 -14.63
CA ARG A 413 -31.31 5.56 -14.11
C ARG A 413 -31.61 5.78 -12.63
N GLY A 414 -32.88 5.64 -12.24
CA GLY A 414 -33.29 5.62 -10.84
C GLY A 414 -32.97 4.27 -10.21
N LEU A 415 -32.22 4.27 -9.12
CA LEU A 415 -31.83 3.09 -8.35
C LEU A 415 -32.03 3.32 -6.85
N THR A 416 -32.18 2.26 -6.08
CA THR A 416 -32.17 2.33 -4.61
C THR A 416 -30.74 2.46 -4.07
N THR A 417 -30.59 2.76 -2.78
CA THR A 417 -29.29 2.76 -2.10
C THR A 417 -28.55 1.45 -2.33
N SER A 418 -29.19 0.31 -2.02
CA SER A 418 -28.59 -1.02 -2.15
C SER A 418 -28.18 -1.32 -3.60
N SER A 419 -29.04 -0.97 -4.57
CA SER A 419 -28.75 -1.16 -5.99
C SER A 419 -27.59 -0.30 -6.50
N THR A 420 -27.42 0.90 -5.93
CA THR A 420 -26.31 1.81 -6.24
C THR A 420 -25.02 1.36 -5.56
N ALA A 421 -25.11 0.80 -4.36
CA ALA A 421 -23.98 0.32 -3.57
C ALA A 421 -23.27 -0.91 -4.19
N ILE A 422 -23.94 -1.65 -5.07
CA ILE A 422 -23.35 -2.75 -5.87
C ILE A 422 -22.12 -2.27 -6.66
N PHE A 423 -22.08 -1.00 -7.04
CA PHE A 423 -20.90 -0.36 -7.65
C PHE A 423 -19.85 0.03 -6.61
N ILE A 424 -19.47 -0.93 -5.77
CA ILE A 424 -18.50 -0.74 -4.71
C ILE A 424 -17.12 -0.40 -5.32
N PRO A 425 -16.48 0.70 -4.91
CA PRO A 425 -15.26 1.17 -5.55
C PRO A 425 -14.01 0.38 -5.15
N PHE A 426 -14.14 -0.71 -4.38
CA PHE A 426 -13.01 -1.39 -3.74
C PHE A 426 -12.76 -2.76 -4.36
N ILE A 427 -11.50 -3.04 -4.71
CA ILE A 427 -11.09 -4.26 -5.41
C ILE A 427 -10.00 -4.95 -4.57
N THR A 428 -8.77 -4.48 -4.73
CA THR A 428 -7.56 -5.03 -4.13
C THR A 428 -6.60 -3.90 -3.82
N GLN A 429 -6.00 -3.94 -2.65
CA GLN A 429 -4.97 -2.98 -2.30
C GLN A 429 -3.70 -3.26 -3.11
N GLU A 430 -2.94 -2.20 -3.43
CA GLU A 430 -1.66 -2.30 -4.13
C GLU A 430 -0.55 -1.75 -3.25
N LEU A 431 0.62 -2.38 -3.35
CA LEU A 431 1.80 -1.98 -2.59
C LEU A 431 2.94 -1.71 -3.57
N PHE A 432 2.95 -0.50 -4.12
CA PHE A 432 3.97 -0.03 -5.06
C PHE A 432 4.58 1.28 -4.54
N GLN A 433 5.64 1.17 -3.76
CA GLN A 433 6.39 2.30 -3.21
C GLN A 433 7.56 2.66 -4.12
N ARG A 434 8.00 3.93 -4.04
CA ARG A 434 9.15 4.45 -4.79
C ARG A 434 10.36 4.63 -3.87
N GLY A 435 11.54 4.78 -4.48
CA GLY A 435 12.80 4.97 -3.76
C GLY A 435 13.46 3.63 -3.46
N ALA A 436 13.99 3.47 -2.24
CA ALA A 436 14.67 2.24 -1.79
C ALA A 436 13.68 1.10 -1.43
N ALA A 437 12.66 0.90 -2.26
CA ALA A 437 11.62 -0.12 -2.08
C ALA A 437 12.10 -1.47 -2.62
N LEU A 438 11.96 -2.53 -1.82
CA LEU A 438 12.35 -3.89 -2.17
C LEU A 438 11.21 -4.61 -2.90
N TYR A 439 11.59 -5.49 -3.82
CA TYR A 439 10.69 -6.34 -4.59
C TYR A 439 10.32 -7.61 -3.82
N TYR A 440 9.02 -7.85 -3.71
CA TYR A 440 8.46 -8.98 -2.98
C TYR A 440 7.70 -10.00 -3.84
N GLY A 441 7.49 -9.74 -5.14
CA GLY A 441 6.76 -10.62 -6.03
C GLY A 441 5.72 -9.85 -6.84
N LEU A 442 4.82 -10.57 -7.49
CA LEU A 442 3.60 -10.02 -8.08
C LEU A 442 2.41 -10.28 -7.17
N ASN A 443 1.51 -9.31 -7.05
CA ASN A 443 0.21 -9.47 -6.43
C ASN A 443 -0.58 -10.53 -7.19
N ALA A 444 -0.99 -11.60 -6.51
CA ALA A 444 -1.62 -12.75 -7.13
C ALA A 444 -2.99 -12.44 -7.76
N LEU A 445 -3.60 -11.31 -7.39
CA LEU A 445 -4.89 -10.88 -7.91
C LEU A 445 -4.77 -9.92 -9.08
N SER A 446 -3.90 -8.91 -8.97
CA SER A 446 -3.78 -7.85 -9.98
C SER A 446 -2.62 -8.03 -10.94
N ASN A 447 -1.70 -8.95 -10.66
CA ASN A 447 -0.40 -9.12 -11.32
C ASN A 447 0.50 -7.87 -11.23
N ASN A 448 0.21 -6.93 -10.33
CA ASN A 448 1.08 -5.77 -10.10
C ASN A 448 2.26 -6.14 -9.20
N MET A 449 3.41 -5.51 -9.40
CA MET A 449 4.62 -5.68 -8.61
C MET A 449 4.38 -5.16 -7.20
N ILE A 450 4.82 -5.96 -6.24
CA ILE A 450 4.86 -5.59 -4.84
C ILE A 450 6.24 -4.99 -4.57
N LEU A 451 6.31 -3.67 -4.45
CA LEU A 451 7.50 -2.91 -4.08
C LEU A 451 7.25 -2.19 -2.75
N CYS A 452 7.99 -2.51 -1.70
CA CYS A 452 7.88 -1.79 -0.43
C CYS A 452 9.19 -1.65 0.33
N ASP A 453 9.32 -0.53 1.05
CA ASP A 453 10.40 -0.27 1.99
C ASP A 453 9.88 -0.49 3.41
N ARG A 454 10.44 -1.50 4.09
CA ARG A 454 10.12 -1.81 5.50
C ARG A 454 10.46 -0.65 6.44
N LYS A 455 11.38 0.25 6.07
CA LYS A 455 11.73 1.45 6.86
C LYS A 455 10.60 2.46 6.96
N GLN A 456 9.57 2.38 6.11
CA GLN A 456 8.37 3.22 6.18
C GLN A 456 7.30 2.69 7.15
N LEU A 457 7.45 1.46 7.65
CA LEU A 457 6.56 0.90 8.67
C LEU A 457 6.81 1.55 10.03
N LYS A 458 5.82 1.48 10.93
CA LYS A 458 6.00 1.93 12.32
C LYS A 458 7.02 1.05 13.05
N ASN A 459 7.12 -0.21 12.65
CA ASN A 459 8.12 -1.16 13.08
C ASN A 459 8.68 -1.94 11.87
N PRO A 460 9.94 -1.73 11.48
CA PRO A 460 10.51 -2.37 10.29
C PRO A 460 10.82 -3.86 10.50
N ASN A 461 10.79 -4.35 11.74
CA ASN A 461 11.08 -5.74 12.09
C ASN A 461 10.14 -6.70 11.35
N GLY A 462 10.59 -7.93 11.11
CA GLY A 462 9.78 -8.86 10.34
C GLY A 462 10.01 -10.34 10.59
N LEU A 463 9.13 -11.14 10.00
CA LEU A 463 9.11 -12.59 10.11
C LEU A 463 8.99 -13.23 8.73
N ILE A 464 9.75 -14.30 8.48
CA ILE A 464 9.58 -15.16 7.30
C ILE A 464 9.19 -16.54 7.80
N LEU A 465 7.95 -16.94 7.52
CA LEU A 465 7.34 -18.17 8.02
C LEU A 465 7.06 -19.12 6.85
N GLY A 466 7.33 -20.42 7.03
CA GLY A 466 7.09 -21.42 5.97
C GLY A 466 7.50 -22.83 6.36
N THR A 467 6.82 -23.85 5.84
CA THR A 467 7.27 -25.25 5.98
C THR A 467 8.61 -25.49 5.25
N PRO A 468 9.34 -26.60 5.54
CA PRO A 468 10.50 -26.97 4.74
C PRO A 468 10.13 -27.07 3.25
N GLY A 469 10.98 -26.53 2.36
CA GLY A 469 10.74 -26.55 0.91
C GLY A 469 9.75 -25.51 0.37
N SER A 470 9.11 -24.70 1.21
CA SER A 470 8.18 -23.64 0.78
C SER A 470 8.84 -22.42 0.11
N GLY A 471 10.18 -22.30 0.19
CA GLY A 471 10.94 -21.19 -0.39
C GLY A 471 11.42 -20.12 0.60
N LYS A 472 11.43 -20.39 1.92
CA LYS A 472 11.90 -19.43 2.95
C LYS A 472 13.29 -18.87 2.68
N SER A 473 14.29 -19.75 2.56
CA SER A 473 15.69 -19.37 2.33
C SER A 473 15.84 -18.63 1.00
N PHE A 474 15.12 -19.05 -0.04
CA PHE A 474 15.08 -18.36 -1.33
C PHE A 474 14.56 -16.93 -1.19
N ALA A 475 13.42 -16.74 -0.51
CA ALA A 475 12.83 -15.43 -0.28
C ALA A 475 13.76 -14.52 0.56
N ALA A 476 14.39 -15.06 1.60
CA ALA A 476 15.35 -14.35 2.42
C ALA A 476 16.59 -13.91 1.63
N LYS A 477 17.22 -14.83 0.89
CA LYS A 477 18.38 -14.55 0.02
C LYS A 477 18.04 -13.51 -1.06
N ARG A 478 16.85 -13.58 -1.65
CA ARG A 478 16.36 -12.59 -2.63
C ARG A 478 16.22 -11.22 -1.99
N GLU A 479 15.62 -11.12 -0.81
CA GLU A 479 15.50 -9.85 -0.08
C GLU A 479 16.89 -9.27 0.27
N MET A 480 17.80 -10.10 0.78
CA MET A 480 19.18 -9.71 1.08
C MET A 480 19.91 -9.18 -0.16
N THR A 481 19.79 -9.89 -1.28
CA THR A 481 20.41 -9.47 -2.55
C THR A 481 19.84 -8.14 -3.01
N ASN A 482 18.51 -7.99 -2.99
CA ASN A 482 17.88 -6.74 -3.41
C ASN A 482 18.32 -5.57 -2.53
N ALA A 483 18.29 -5.75 -1.20
CA ALA A 483 18.77 -4.75 -0.25
C ALA A 483 20.25 -4.38 -0.51
N PHE A 484 21.10 -5.38 -0.77
CA PHE A 484 22.51 -5.13 -1.10
C PHE A 484 22.69 -4.25 -2.34
N LEU A 485 21.87 -4.46 -3.37
CA LEU A 485 21.99 -3.77 -4.66
C LEU A 485 21.42 -2.35 -4.65
N ILE A 486 20.35 -2.08 -3.89
CA ILE A 486 19.62 -0.81 -3.97
C ILE A 486 19.77 0.10 -2.74
N THR A 487 20.23 -0.43 -1.60
CA THR A 487 20.46 0.35 -0.38
C THR A 487 21.92 0.38 -0.02
N ASP A 488 22.27 1.16 1.00
CA ASP A 488 23.56 1.15 1.67
C ASP A 488 23.53 0.30 2.95
N ASP A 489 22.38 -0.26 3.34
CA ASP A 489 22.18 -0.99 4.60
C ASP A 489 23.26 -2.08 4.81
N ASP A 490 23.71 -2.26 6.06
CA ASP A 490 24.52 -3.41 6.45
C ASP A 490 23.64 -4.66 6.59
N ILE A 491 24.16 -5.83 6.22
CA ILE A 491 23.42 -7.10 6.23
C ILE A 491 24.22 -8.11 7.05
N ILE A 492 23.60 -8.60 8.13
CA ILE A 492 24.17 -9.61 8.99
C ILE A 492 23.27 -10.85 8.99
N ILE A 493 23.88 -12.03 8.84
CA ILE A 493 23.18 -13.31 8.75
C ILE A 493 23.70 -14.23 9.86
N CYS A 494 22.79 -14.83 10.63
CA CYS A 494 23.08 -15.95 11.52
C CYS A 494 22.65 -17.25 10.85
N ASP A 495 23.60 -18.09 10.45
CA ASP A 495 23.39 -19.24 9.58
C ASP A 495 23.78 -20.57 10.27
N PRO A 496 22.81 -21.27 10.89
CA PRO A 496 23.03 -22.56 11.54
C PRO A 496 23.10 -23.76 10.59
N GLU A 497 22.78 -23.58 9.30
CA GLU A 497 22.70 -24.65 8.29
C GLU A 497 23.75 -24.52 7.16
N ALA A 498 24.48 -23.39 7.13
CA ALA A 498 25.43 -22.98 6.10
C ALA A 498 24.81 -22.84 4.70
N GLU A 499 23.58 -22.30 4.59
CA GLU A 499 22.88 -22.13 3.32
C GLU A 499 23.26 -20.83 2.58
N TYR A 500 23.81 -19.82 3.26
CA TYR A 500 24.03 -18.49 2.70
C TYR A 500 25.46 -18.25 2.18
N PHE A 501 26.36 -19.22 2.37
CA PHE A 501 27.78 -19.14 2.02
C PHE A 501 28.05 -18.66 0.58
N SER A 502 27.43 -19.31 -0.42
CA SER A 502 27.67 -19.03 -1.84
C SER A 502 27.28 -17.61 -2.23
N LEU A 503 26.11 -17.14 -1.75
CA LEU A 503 25.62 -15.78 -1.98
C LEU A 503 26.58 -14.75 -1.36
N VAL A 504 26.96 -14.95 -0.11
CA VAL A 504 27.82 -14.03 0.64
C VAL A 504 29.18 -13.91 -0.03
N GLN A 505 29.77 -15.03 -0.44
CA GLN A 505 31.04 -15.04 -1.15
C GLN A 505 30.95 -14.29 -2.49
N ARG A 506 29.87 -14.49 -3.25
CA ARG A 506 29.66 -13.83 -4.53
C ARG A 506 29.48 -12.31 -4.42
N LEU A 507 28.87 -11.85 -3.34
CA LEU A 507 28.67 -10.43 -3.03
C LEU A 507 29.87 -9.78 -2.31
N GLY A 508 31.01 -10.47 -2.22
CA GLY A 508 32.21 -9.95 -1.54
C GLY A 508 32.05 -9.77 -0.03
N GLY A 509 31.02 -10.41 0.54
CA GLY A 509 30.78 -10.44 1.97
C GLY A 509 31.73 -11.37 2.70
N GLN A 510 31.71 -11.29 4.02
CA GLN A 510 32.55 -12.07 4.88
C GLN A 510 31.77 -13.23 5.51
N VAL A 511 32.31 -14.44 5.38
CA VAL A 511 31.81 -15.60 6.12
C VAL A 511 32.72 -15.88 7.31
N ILE A 512 32.15 -15.83 8.50
CA ILE A 512 32.78 -16.14 9.77
C ILE A 512 32.29 -17.51 10.21
N ARG A 513 33.19 -18.50 10.18
CA ARG A 513 32.91 -19.88 10.58
C ARG A 513 33.26 -20.05 12.05
N LEU A 514 32.25 -20.07 12.90
CA LEU A 514 32.43 -20.33 14.32
C LEU A 514 32.39 -21.82 14.57
N SER A 515 33.54 -22.43 14.85
CA SER A 515 33.58 -23.83 15.29
C SER A 515 34.82 -24.19 16.11
N PRO A 516 34.77 -25.27 16.92
CA PRO A 516 35.90 -25.65 17.76
C PRO A 516 37.14 -26.12 16.98
N ALA A 517 36.94 -26.68 15.79
CA ALA A 517 38.00 -27.25 14.95
C ALA A 517 38.10 -26.63 13.55
N GLY A 518 37.13 -25.80 13.17
CA GLY A 518 37.07 -25.21 11.84
C GLY A 518 37.98 -24.01 11.71
N LYS A 519 38.36 -23.77 10.47
CA LYS A 519 39.24 -22.69 10.06
C LYS A 519 38.53 -21.83 9.04
N GLY A 520 38.83 -20.54 9.04
CA GLY A 520 38.46 -19.62 7.98
C GLY A 520 39.06 -20.05 6.64
N MET A 521 38.70 -19.34 5.57
CA MET A 521 39.26 -19.62 4.24
C MET A 521 40.80 -19.43 4.21
N ASP A 522 41.34 -18.64 5.13
CA ASP A 522 42.76 -18.40 5.33
C ASP A 522 43.48 -19.50 6.16
N GLY A 523 42.75 -20.55 6.55
CA GLY A 523 43.29 -21.66 7.34
C GLY A 523 43.52 -21.33 8.81
N LYS A 524 43.05 -20.16 9.31
CA LYS A 524 43.18 -19.76 10.71
C LYS A 524 41.89 -20.03 11.49
N PRO A 525 41.98 -20.39 12.79
CA PRO A 525 40.82 -20.43 13.66
C PRO A 525 40.16 -19.05 13.74
N GLN A 526 38.82 -19.01 13.72
CA GLN A 526 38.05 -17.79 13.78
C GLN A 526 37.29 -17.72 15.11
N TYR A 527 37.45 -16.61 15.81
CA TYR A 527 36.90 -16.41 17.13
C TYR A 527 36.13 -15.09 17.20
N VAL A 528 35.04 -15.12 17.94
CA VAL A 528 34.23 -13.96 18.31
C VAL A 528 34.10 -13.99 19.82
N ASN A 529 34.56 -12.92 20.46
CA ASN A 529 34.62 -12.80 21.89
C ASN A 529 33.27 -12.30 22.44
N PRO A 530 32.60 -13.07 23.31
CA PRO A 530 31.36 -12.64 23.97
C PRO A 530 31.61 -11.47 24.95
N MET A 531 32.85 -11.19 25.34
CA MET A 531 33.22 -10.06 26.18
C MET A 531 33.63 -8.82 25.36
N ASP A 532 33.39 -8.79 24.05
CA ASP A 532 33.63 -7.57 23.26
C ASP A 532 32.57 -6.51 23.58
N ILE A 533 33.03 -5.31 23.92
CA ILE A 533 32.17 -4.16 24.17
C ILE A 533 32.56 -3.00 23.26
N ASN A 534 31.57 -2.33 22.69
CA ASN A 534 31.79 -1.05 22.03
C ASN A 534 31.64 0.09 23.05
N LEU A 535 32.50 1.11 23.00
CA LEU A 535 32.40 2.27 23.90
C LEU A 535 31.65 3.46 23.27
N ASN A 536 31.38 3.40 21.96
CA ASN A 536 30.68 4.46 21.21
C ASN A 536 29.15 4.40 21.37
N TYR A 537 28.65 4.28 22.59
CA TYR A 537 27.21 4.37 22.87
C TYR A 537 26.76 5.83 22.95
N SER A 538 25.48 6.10 22.65
CA SER A 538 24.87 7.41 22.89
C SER A 538 24.88 7.74 24.39
N GLU A 539 24.97 9.03 24.75
CA GLU A 539 25.06 9.55 26.14
C GLU A 539 23.98 9.02 27.10
N ASP A 540 22.86 8.50 26.59
CA ASP A 540 21.71 8.04 27.36
C ASP A 540 21.76 6.57 27.83
N ASP A 541 22.64 5.71 27.30
CA ASP A 541 22.69 4.27 27.64
C ASP A 541 24.08 3.87 28.17
N ASN A 542 24.13 3.05 29.23
CA ASN A 542 25.38 2.55 29.81
C ASN A 542 25.81 1.24 29.09
N PRO A 543 26.88 1.24 28.26
CA PRO A 543 27.36 0.04 27.56
C PRO A 543 27.56 -1.15 28.48
N LEU A 544 28.11 -0.90 29.67
CA LEU A 544 28.46 -1.94 30.62
C LEU A 544 27.22 -2.60 31.23
N ALA A 545 26.12 -1.85 31.40
CA ALA A 545 24.87 -2.41 31.90
C ALA A 545 24.28 -3.39 30.88
N LEU A 546 24.18 -2.99 29.60
CA LEU A 546 23.72 -3.86 28.52
C LEU A 546 24.62 -5.10 28.36
N LYS A 547 25.94 -4.91 28.50
CA LYS A 547 26.88 -6.02 28.46
C LYS A 547 26.70 -6.96 29.65
N SER A 548 26.42 -6.43 30.84
CA SER A 548 26.09 -7.22 32.03
C SER A 548 24.84 -8.07 31.81
N ASP A 549 23.77 -7.48 31.23
CA ASP A 549 22.54 -8.18 30.90
C ASP A 549 22.77 -9.33 29.91
N PHE A 550 23.56 -9.09 28.86
CA PHE A 550 23.98 -10.13 27.92
C PHE A 550 24.74 -11.28 28.61
N ILE A 551 25.71 -10.96 29.47
CA ILE A 551 26.50 -11.98 30.18
C ILE A 551 25.62 -12.76 31.17
N LEU A 552 24.63 -12.12 31.81
CA LEU A 552 23.65 -12.81 32.63
C LEU A 552 22.87 -13.86 31.81
N SER A 553 22.35 -13.47 30.64
CA SER A 553 21.66 -14.40 29.74
C SER A 553 22.56 -15.53 29.24
N LEU A 554 23.84 -15.24 28.99
CA LEU A 554 24.84 -16.24 28.60
C LEU A 554 25.13 -17.24 29.74
N CYS A 555 25.36 -16.75 30.96
CA CYS A 555 25.60 -17.59 32.13
C CYS A 555 24.41 -18.48 32.46
N GLU A 556 23.18 -17.97 32.30
CA GLU A 556 21.96 -18.74 32.51
C GLU A 556 21.86 -19.94 31.56
N LEU A 557 22.15 -19.71 30.27
CA LEU A 557 22.14 -20.77 29.26
C LEU A 557 23.26 -21.81 29.50
N VAL A 558 24.37 -21.39 30.09
CA VAL A 558 25.49 -22.26 30.48
C VAL A 558 25.16 -23.13 31.70
N ILE A 559 24.60 -22.54 32.75
CA ILE A 559 24.29 -23.22 34.01
C ILE A 559 23.15 -24.23 33.82
N GLY A 560 22.12 -23.82 33.07
CA GLY A 560 20.92 -24.62 32.82
C GLY A 560 20.08 -24.88 34.09
N GLY A 561 18.77 -25.04 33.93
CA GLY A 561 17.86 -25.36 35.03
C GLY A 561 16.47 -24.76 34.84
N LYS A 562 15.46 -25.39 35.47
CA LYS A 562 14.05 -24.94 35.36
C LYS A 562 13.76 -23.62 36.08
N GLU A 563 14.60 -23.22 37.03
CA GLU A 563 14.41 -22.02 37.87
C GLU A 563 15.31 -20.84 37.47
N GLY A 564 16.13 -20.99 36.43
CA GLY A 564 17.04 -19.93 35.97
C GLY A 564 18.10 -19.53 37.00
N LEU A 565 18.67 -18.33 36.82
CA LEU A 565 19.62 -17.71 37.76
C LEU A 565 18.92 -17.15 39.00
N GLN A 566 19.42 -17.49 40.19
CA GLN A 566 18.96 -16.94 41.47
C GLN A 566 19.39 -15.47 41.66
N PRO A 567 18.66 -14.65 42.44
CA PRO A 567 19.01 -13.24 42.65
C PRO A 567 20.45 -12.99 43.13
N VAL A 568 20.98 -13.89 43.98
CA VAL A 568 22.37 -13.83 44.47
C VAL A 568 23.34 -14.11 43.33
N GLU A 569 23.08 -15.13 42.51
CA GLU A 569 23.88 -15.47 41.33
C GLU A 569 23.93 -14.29 40.34
N LYS A 570 22.80 -13.63 40.10
CA LYS A 570 22.73 -12.42 39.24
C LYS A 570 23.60 -11.28 39.78
N THR A 571 23.56 -11.04 41.09
CA THR A 571 24.36 -10.00 41.76
C THR A 571 25.85 -10.29 41.66
N VAL A 572 26.25 -11.55 41.86
CA VAL A 572 27.63 -12.00 41.75
C VAL A 572 28.16 -11.82 40.32
N ILE A 573 27.38 -12.20 39.31
CA ILE A 573 27.76 -12.04 37.90
C ILE A 573 27.91 -10.56 37.53
N ASP A 574 26.93 -9.72 37.84
CA ASP A 574 26.99 -8.27 37.54
C ASP A 574 28.21 -7.60 38.19
N ARG A 575 28.51 -7.94 39.46
CA ARG A 575 29.70 -7.44 40.17
C ARG A 575 30.99 -7.91 39.50
N ALA A 576 31.07 -9.19 39.14
CA ALA A 576 32.25 -9.76 38.48
C ALA A 576 32.49 -9.10 37.11
N VAL A 577 31.44 -8.92 36.30
CA VAL A 577 31.51 -8.22 35.01
C VAL A 577 32.07 -6.81 35.19
N ARG A 578 31.53 -6.02 36.13
CA ARG A 578 32.02 -4.65 36.39
C ARG A 578 33.49 -4.63 36.83
N ASN A 579 33.91 -5.57 37.67
CA ASN A 579 35.29 -5.67 38.11
C ASN A 579 36.25 -6.02 36.97
N VAL A 580 35.84 -6.91 36.05
CA VAL A 580 36.62 -7.32 34.88
C VAL A 580 36.79 -6.16 33.89
N TYR A 581 35.73 -5.38 33.64
CA TYR A 581 35.82 -4.24 32.73
C TYR A 581 36.45 -2.99 33.36
N ARG A 582 36.53 -2.85 34.69
CA ARG A 582 37.09 -1.65 35.34
C ARG A 582 38.52 -1.30 34.87
N PRO A 583 39.49 -2.24 34.80
CA PRO A 583 40.82 -1.97 34.26
C PRO A 583 40.79 -1.57 32.78
N PHE A 584 39.96 -2.23 31.98
CA PHE A 584 39.81 -1.94 30.55
C PHE A 584 39.22 -0.55 30.31
N LEU A 585 38.21 -0.14 31.08
CA LEU A 585 37.60 1.19 30.96
C LEU A 585 38.53 2.33 31.41
N ALA A 586 39.49 2.05 32.29
CA ALA A 586 40.49 3.02 32.73
C ALA A 586 41.56 3.29 31.66
N ASP A 587 41.91 2.28 30.85
CA ASP A 587 42.86 2.38 29.74
C ASP A 587 42.37 1.52 28.55
N PRO A 588 41.42 2.03 27.74
CA PRO A 588 40.79 1.26 26.68
C PRO A 588 41.78 0.92 25.56
N ASP A 589 42.15 -0.36 25.47
CA ASP A 589 43.00 -0.91 24.42
C ASP A 589 42.37 -2.21 23.89
N PRO A 590 42.00 -2.30 22.59
CA PRO A 590 41.45 -3.52 22.00
C PRO A 590 42.30 -4.77 22.26
N ALA A 591 43.62 -4.64 22.38
CA ALA A 591 44.50 -5.76 22.70
C ALA A 591 44.33 -6.28 24.14
N LYS A 592 43.75 -5.46 25.03
CA LYS A 592 43.44 -5.77 26.44
C LYS A 592 41.96 -6.09 26.67
N MET A 593 41.16 -6.25 25.61
CA MET A 593 39.75 -6.62 25.74
C MET A 593 39.63 -7.90 26.60
N PRO A 594 38.76 -7.91 27.63
CA PRO A 594 38.55 -9.08 28.46
C PRO A 594 38.01 -10.28 27.68
N ILE A 595 38.22 -11.48 28.20
CA ILE A 595 37.65 -12.74 27.69
C ILE A 595 36.88 -13.48 28.80
N LEU A 596 36.15 -14.55 28.46
CA LEU A 596 35.41 -15.35 29.46
C LEU A 596 36.31 -15.89 30.59
N GLY A 597 37.58 -16.16 30.29
CA GLY A 597 38.58 -16.58 31.27
C GLY A 597 38.84 -15.52 32.34
N ASP A 598 38.79 -14.23 31.99
CA ASP A 598 38.94 -13.15 32.98
C ASP A 598 37.74 -13.10 33.92
N LEU A 599 36.53 -13.30 33.38
CA LEU A 599 35.30 -13.43 34.17
C LEU A 599 35.33 -14.65 35.09
N TYR A 600 35.76 -15.80 34.58
CA TYR A 600 35.94 -17.02 35.38
C TYR A 600 36.92 -16.81 36.54
N ASN A 601 38.07 -16.20 36.26
CA ASN A 601 39.08 -15.90 37.28
C ASN A 601 38.57 -14.90 38.34
N GLU A 602 37.74 -13.93 37.94
CA GLU A 602 37.12 -12.99 38.88
C GLU A 602 36.03 -13.65 39.73
N LEU A 603 35.26 -14.59 39.16
CA LEU A 603 34.26 -15.37 39.90
C LEU A 603 34.90 -16.26 40.97
N LEU A 604 36.06 -16.86 40.68
CA LEU A 604 36.81 -17.68 41.66
C LEU A 604 37.33 -16.87 42.88
N LYS A 605 37.47 -15.55 42.75
CA LYS A 605 37.90 -14.68 43.87
C LYS A 605 36.75 -14.24 44.77
N GLN A 606 35.50 -14.43 44.32
CA GLN A 606 34.34 -14.01 45.11
C GLN A 606 34.15 -14.96 46.31
N PRO A 607 33.82 -14.44 47.50
CA PRO A 607 33.65 -15.26 48.70
C PRO A 607 32.36 -16.09 48.71
N GLU A 608 31.36 -15.75 47.89
CA GLU A 608 30.07 -16.41 47.86
C GLU A 608 30.12 -17.81 47.21
N PRO A 609 29.47 -18.84 47.79
CA PRO A 609 29.45 -20.19 47.23
C PRO A 609 28.75 -20.25 45.85
N GLU A 610 27.81 -19.36 45.59
CA GLU A 610 27.15 -19.19 44.29
C GLU A 610 28.17 -18.86 43.18
N ALA A 611 29.20 -18.06 43.49
CA ALA A 611 30.24 -17.72 42.54
C ALA A 611 31.06 -18.93 42.11
N ALA A 612 31.37 -19.83 43.05
CA ALA A 612 32.06 -21.09 42.77
C ALA A 612 31.21 -22.01 41.87
N ARG A 613 29.89 -22.04 42.08
CA ARG A 613 28.95 -22.79 41.23
C ARG A 613 28.92 -22.25 39.79
N ILE A 614 28.84 -20.93 39.63
CA ILE A 614 28.86 -20.27 38.31
C ILE A 614 30.21 -20.54 37.61
N ALA A 615 31.32 -20.40 38.34
CA ALA A 615 32.66 -20.66 37.80
C ALA A 615 32.79 -22.12 37.33
N ALA A 616 32.33 -23.10 38.11
CA ALA A 616 32.35 -24.51 37.73
C ALA A 616 31.54 -24.78 36.46
N ALA A 617 30.41 -24.11 36.26
CA ALA A 617 29.63 -24.22 35.02
C ALA A 617 30.35 -23.59 33.81
N LEU A 618 31.03 -22.46 34.01
CA LEU A 618 31.81 -21.78 32.99
C LEU A 618 33.11 -22.51 32.61
N GLU A 619 33.65 -23.34 33.48
CA GLU A 619 34.92 -24.07 33.28
C GLU A 619 34.95 -24.82 31.93
N LEU A 620 33.85 -25.48 31.57
CA LEU A 620 33.69 -26.21 30.31
C LEU A 620 33.91 -25.32 29.06
N TYR A 621 33.56 -24.04 29.16
CA TYR A 621 33.61 -23.04 28.09
C TYR A 621 34.87 -22.15 28.16
N VAL A 622 35.70 -22.31 29.20
CA VAL A 622 36.92 -21.52 29.41
C VAL A 622 38.16 -22.37 29.20
N SER A 623 38.29 -23.45 29.95
CA SER A 623 39.44 -24.38 29.93
C SER A 623 39.07 -25.77 29.38
N GLY A 624 37.78 -26.08 29.32
CA GLY A 624 37.25 -27.35 28.83
C GLY A 624 37.18 -27.47 27.30
N SER A 625 36.45 -28.50 26.85
CA SER A 625 36.36 -28.88 25.43
C SER A 625 35.52 -27.94 24.56
N LEU A 626 34.79 -26.98 25.14
CA LEU A 626 33.89 -26.06 24.45
C LEU A 626 34.40 -24.60 24.48
N ASN A 627 35.71 -24.40 24.57
CA ASN A 627 36.36 -23.10 24.78
C ASN A 627 36.41 -22.17 23.55
N VAL A 628 35.62 -22.43 22.51
CA VAL A 628 35.62 -21.66 21.24
C VAL A 628 35.35 -20.16 21.43
N PHE A 629 34.68 -19.78 22.52
CA PHE A 629 34.32 -18.39 22.83
C PHE A 629 35.26 -17.73 23.86
N ASN A 630 36.31 -18.42 24.33
CA ASN A 630 37.27 -17.88 25.29
C ASN A 630 38.53 -17.32 24.62
N HIS A 631 38.34 -16.60 23.53
CA HIS A 631 39.41 -16.00 22.74
C HIS A 631 39.00 -14.59 22.32
N ARG A 632 39.98 -13.71 22.12
CA ARG A 632 39.73 -12.37 21.57
C ARG A 632 39.27 -12.48 20.11
N THR A 633 38.40 -11.57 19.70
CA THR A 633 37.91 -11.51 18.32
C THR A 633 39.08 -11.28 17.37
N ASN A 634 39.17 -12.13 16.34
CA ASN A 634 40.25 -12.09 15.35
C ASN A 634 39.73 -12.07 13.91
N VAL A 635 38.43 -11.84 13.74
CA VAL A 635 37.74 -11.76 12.46
C VAL A 635 37.42 -10.30 12.14
N GLU A 636 37.44 -9.97 10.86
CA GLU A 636 36.92 -8.68 10.39
C GLU A 636 35.40 -8.63 10.64
N LEU A 637 34.88 -7.49 11.07
CA LEU A 637 33.45 -7.30 11.33
C LEU A 637 32.91 -6.04 10.64
N SER A 638 33.80 -5.27 10.01
CA SER A 638 33.47 -4.00 9.35
C SER A 638 32.91 -4.18 7.93
N ASN A 639 32.94 -5.40 7.37
CA ASN A 639 32.32 -5.69 6.07
C ASN A 639 30.81 -5.39 6.13
N ARG A 640 30.28 -4.85 5.03
CA ARG A 640 28.85 -4.53 4.87
C ARG A 640 27.97 -5.79 4.93
N LEU A 641 28.44 -6.91 4.39
CA LEU A 641 27.74 -8.18 4.39
C LEU A 641 28.52 -9.20 5.20
N VAL A 642 27.97 -9.64 6.34
CA VAL A 642 28.61 -10.61 7.25
C VAL A 642 27.69 -11.78 7.50
N CYS A 643 28.20 -13.00 7.34
CA CYS A 643 27.47 -14.24 7.64
C CYS A 643 28.22 -15.04 8.69
N PHE A 644 27.57 -15.30 9.82
CA PHE A 644 28.07 -16.17 10.87
C PHE A 644 27.57 -17.59 10.63
N ASP A 645 28.45 -18.43 10.07
CA ASP A 645 28.25 -19.86 9.89
C ASP A 645 28.53 -20.57 11.21
N ILE A 646 27.47 -21.09 11.83
CA ILE A 646 27.53 -21.82 13.10
C ILE A 646 27.16 -23.30 12.91
N LYS A 647 27.16 -23.82 11.69
CA LYS A 647 26.74 -25.19 11.37
C LYS A 647 27.52 -26.25 12.13
N GLN A 648 28.84 -26.02 12.24
CA GLN A 648 29.79 -26.93 12.88
C GLN A 648 29.81 -26.83 14.40
N LEU A 649 29.04 -25.93 15.02
CA LEU A 649 28.83 -25.95 16.47
C LEU A 649 27.94 -27.13 16.86
N GLY A 650 28.27 -27.79 17.98
CA GLY A 650 27.39 -28.77 18.59
C GLY A 650 26.07 -28.14 19.06
N LYS A 651 25.02 -28.95 19.29
CA LYS A 651 23.67 -28.46 19.65
C LYS A 651 23.64 -27.44 20.80
N GLN A 652 24.44 -27.66 21.85
CA GLN A 652 24.55 -26.74 22.98
C GLN A 652 25.24 -25.43 22.58
N LEU A 653 26.35 -25.51 21.86
CA LEU A 653 27.09 -24.34 21.38
C LEU A 653 26.34 -23.52 20.33
N LYS A 654 25.44 -24.12 19.54
CA LYS A 654 24.62 -23.37 18.56
C LYS A 654 23.79 -22.29 19.23
N LYS A 655 23.11 -22.61 20.34
CA LYS A 655 22.31 -21.63 21.10
C LYS A 655 23.18 -20.47 21.60
N LEU A 656 24.36 -20.78 22.17
CA LEU A 656 25.34 -19.77 22.60
C LEU A 656 25.86 -18.94 21.42
N GLY A 657 26.21 -19.58 20.31
CA GLY A 657 26.69 -18.90 19.11
C GLY A 657 25.66 -17.92 18.56
N MET A 658 24.39 -18.32 18.48
CA MET A 658 23.31 -17.42 18.07
C MET A 658 23.17 -16.21 19.00
N LEU A 659 23.23 -16.42 20.32
CA LEU A 659 23.18 -15.34 21.32
C LEU A 659 24.38 -14.39 21.18
N ILE A 660 25.58 -14.91 20.99
CA ILE A 660 26.80 -14.12 20.77
C ILE A 660 26.70 -13.31 19.48
N VAL A 661 26.17 -13.90 18.39
CA VAL A 661 25.93 -13.17 17.13
C VAL A 661 24.93 -12.03 17.34
N GLN A 662 23.89 -12.22 18.15
CA GLN A 662 22.94 -11.16 18.49
C GLN A 662 23.62 -9.97 19.19
N ASP A 663 24.52 -10.22 20.13
CA ASP A 663 25.34 -9.18 20.78
C ASP A 663 26.27 -8.46 19.80
N GLN A 664 26.90 -9.18 18.86
CA GLN A 664 27.70 -8.55 17.79
C GLN A 664 26.87 -7.66 16.87
N VAL A 665 25.65 -8.10 16.51
CA VAL A 665 24.72 -7.29 15.72
C VAL A 665 24.32 -6.03 16.49
N TRP A 666 24.08 -6.14 17.80
CA TRP A 666 23.77 -4.99 18.64
C TRP A 666 24.88 -3.94 18.62
N ASN A 667 26.13 -4.38 18.74
CA ASN A 667 27.30 -3.50 18.62
C ASN A 667 27.32 -2.80 17.25
N ARG A 668 27.05 -3.53 16.16
CA ARG A 668 27.00 -2.96 14.80
C ARG A 668 25.86 -1.96 14.62
N VAL A 669 24.66 -2.26 15.12
CA VAL A 669 23.50 -1.35 15.09
C VAL A 669 23.83 -0.04 15.81
N THR A 670 24.52 -0.12 16.94
CA THR A 670 24.90 1.06 17.72
C THR A 670 25.88 1.96 16.95
N VAL A 671 26.86 1.38 16.27
CA VAL A 671 27.79 2.13 15.39
C VAL A 671 27.03 2.76 14.23
N ASN A 672 26.23 1.97 13.52
CA ASN A 672 25.51 2.42 12.34
C ASN A 672 24.46 3.49 12.65
N ARG A 673 23.90 3.49 13.87
CA ARG A 673 23.03 4.55 14.36
C ARG A 673 23.74 5.91 14.36
N ALA A 674 25.00 5.96 14.78
CA ALA A 674 25.80 7.19 14.74
C ALA A 674 26.03 7.67 13.29
N GLU A 675 26.15 6.74 12.35
CA GLU A 675 26.33 6.99 10.91
C GLU A 675 25.02 7.18 10.14
N LYS A 676 23.86 7.10 10.81
CA LYS A 676 22.50 7.13 10.21
C LYS A 676 22.26 6.04 9.16
N LYS A 677 22.91 4.90 9.34
CA LYS A 677 22.83 3.73 8.46
C LYS A 677 21.96 2.65 9.11
N ALA A 678 21.18 1.92 8.31
CA ALA A 678 20.38 0.81 8.82
C ALA A 678 21.16 -0.51 8.83
N THR A 679 20.81 -1.40 9.75
CA THR A 679 21.41 -2.74 9.85
C THR A 679 20.32 -3.81 9.78
N ARG A 680 20.33 -4.62 8.73
CA ARG A 680 19.43 -5.76 8.54
C ARG A 680 20.04 -6.99 9.17
N TYR A 681 19.28 -7.66 10.04
CA TYR A 681 19.75 -8.84 10.74
C TYR A 681 18.82 -10.02 10.49
N TYR A 682 19.31 -11.03 9.80
CA TYR A 682 18.56 -12.23 9.46
C TYR A 682 18.96 -13.40 10.36
N MET A 683 17.99 -13.94 11.10
CA MET A 683 18.17 -15.09 11.98
C MET A 683 17.49 -16.31 11.39
N ASP A 684 18.27 -17.22 10.84
CA ASP A 684 17.73 -18.50 10.39
C ASP A 684 17.54 -19.47 11.57
N GLU A 685 16.53 -20.33 11.46
CA GLU A 685 16.10 -21.25 12.51
C GLU A 685 15.91 -20.55 13.88
N PHE A 686 15.30 -19.36 13.87
CA PHE A 686 15.17 -18.49 15.04
C PHE A 686 14.50 -19.17 16.25
N HIS A 687 13.64 -20.15 16.03
CA HIS A 687 12.97 -20.90 17.10
C HIS A 687 13.93 -21.63 18.06
N LEU A 688 15.20 -21.84 17.68
CA LEU A 688 16.21 -22.39 18.57
C LEU A 688 16.50 -21.51 19.80
N LEU A 689 16.33 -20.19 19.66
CA LEU A 689 16.51 -19.20 20.73
C LEU A 689 15.29 -19.08 21.65
N LEU A 690 14.13 -19.56 21.22
CA LEU A 690 12.84 -19.34 21.90
C LEU A 690 12.48 -20.43 22.90
N LYS A 691 13.29 -21.47 23.01
CA LYS A 691 13.02 -22.63 23.89
C LYS A 691 13.22 -22.33 25.37
N GLU A 692 14.09 -21.38 25.70
CA GLU A 692 14.41 -20.99 27.08
C GLU A 692 13.93 -19.54 27.31
N GLU A 693 13.30 -19.28 28.45
CA GLU A 693 12.62 -18.02 28.75
C GLU A 693 13.54 -16.79 28.68
N GLN A 694 14.76 -16.89 29.18
CA GLN A 694 15.69 -15.76 29.25
C GLN A 694 16.41 -15.48 27.92
N THR A 695 16.69 -16.51 27.12
CA THR A 695 17.18 -16.32 25.73
C THR A 695 16.10 -15.69 24.85
N ALA A 696 14.85 -16.07 25.06
CA ALA A 696 13.70 -15.41 24.46
C ALA A 696 13.59 -13.95 24.93
N ALA A 697 13.76 -13.66 26.23
CA ALA A 697 13.69 -12.30 26.77
C ALA A 697 14.73 -11.36 26.14
N TYR A 698 15.99 -11.80 26.00
CA TYR A 698 17.02 -11.01 25.31
C TYR A 698 16.67 -10.76 23.84
N SER A 699 16.15 -11.78 23.14
CA SER A 699 15.69 -11.62 21.75
C SER A 699 14.50 -10.65 21.62
N VAL A 700 13.59 -10.63 22.60
CA VAL A 700 12.48 -9.67 22.66
C VAL A 700 13.00 -8.24 22.88
N GLU A 701 14.03 -8.06 23.71
CA GLU A 701 14.65 -6.76 23.89
C GLU A 701 15.28 -6.22 22.60
N ILE A 702 15.97 -7.08 21.83
CA ILE A 702 16.49 -6.74 20.50
C ILE A 702 15.37 -6.20 19.61
N TRP A 703 14.23 -6.91 19.53
CA TRP A 703 13.09 -6.47 18.73
C TRP A 703 12.58 -5.09 19.15
N LYS A 704 12.49 -4.82 20.47
CA LYS A 704 12.00 -3.54 21.00
C LYS A 704 12.97 -2.39 20.75
N ARG A 705 14.28 -2.65 20.84
CA ARG A 705 15.32 -1.62 20.80
C ARG A 705 15.75 -1.29 19.38
N PHE A 706 15.93 -2.30 18.53
CA PHE A 706 16.37 -2.13 17.13
C PHE A 706 15.41 -1.23 16.34
N ARG A 707 14.10 -1.32 16.64
CA ARG A 707 13.07 -0.43 16.12
C ARG A 707 13.44 1.06 16.19
N LYS A 708 14.10 1.51 17.26
CA LYS A 708 14.50 2.92 17.45
C LYS A 708 15.89 3.24 16.91
N TRP A 709 16.73 2.23 16.73
CA TRP A 709 18.17 2.39 16.50
C TRP A 709 18.58 2.11 15.06
N GLY A 710 17.62 1.88 14.16
CA GLY A 710 17.87 1.57 12.75
C GLY A 710 18.23 0.10 12.50
N GLY A 711 18.00 -0.77 13.49
CA GLY A 711 18.10 -2.21 13.31
C GLY A 711 16.80 -2.77 12.71
N ILE A 712 16.93 -3.72 11.78
CA ILE A 712 15.83 -4.38 11.08
C ILE A 712 16.02 -5.90 11.25
N PRO A 713 15.66 -6.45 12.42
CA PRO A 713 15.70 -7.89 12.66
C PRO A 713 14.62 -8.61 11.85
N THR A 714 15.00 -9.77 11.32
CA THR A 714 14.12 -10.69 10.59
C THR A 714 14.36 -12.11 11.09
N ALA A 715 13.35 -12.69 11.74
CA ALA A 715 13.38 -14.09 12.12
C ALA A 715 12.82 -14.96 11.00
N ILE A 716 13.54 -16.03 10.67
CA ILE A 716 13.15 -17.03 9.70
C ILE A 716 12.91 -18.32 10.48
N THR A 717 11.70 -18.89 10.37
CA THR A 717 11.36 -20.11 11.10
C THR A 717 10.30 -20.94 10.41
N GLN A 718 10.38 -22.25 10.64
CA GLN A 718 9.42 -23.24 10.15
C GLN A 718 8.43 -23.67 11.24
N ASN A 719 8.80 -23.48 12.52
CA ASN A 719 7.99 -23.89 13.65
C ASN A 719 7.31 -22.66 14.28
N VAL A 720 6.05 -22.47 13.92
CA VAL A 720 5.24 -21.34 14.39
C VAL A 720 4.69 -21.58 15.79
N LYS A 721 4.48 -22.84 16.19
CA LYS A 721 3.99 -23.18 17.53
C LYS A 721 4.97 -22.75 18.60
N ASP A 722 6.26 -22.99 18.39
CA ASP A 722 7.29 -22.56 19.33
C ASP A 722 7.29 -21.03 19.47
N LEU A 723 7.14 -20.29 18.36
CA LEU A 723 7.04 -18.82 18.36
C LEU A 723 5.81 -18.30 19.13
N LEU A 724 4.69 -19.03 19.13
CA LEU A 724 3.43 -18.59 19.75
C LEU A 724 3.14 -19.29 21.10
N SER A 725 4.10 -20.05 21.62
CA SER A 725 3.92 -20.87 22.83
C SER A 725 4.00 -20.07 24.15
N SER A 726 4.71 -18.94 24.14
CA SER A 726 4.91 -18.06 25.31
C SER A 726 4.40 -16.65 24.99
N ARG A 727 3.81 -16.00 26.00
CA ARG A 727 3.32 -14.61 25.90
C ARG A 727 4.47 -13.62 25.68
N GLU A 728 5.62 -13.91 26.23
CA GLU A 728 6.84 -13.10 26.08
C GLU A 728 7.29 -13.11 24.61
N VAL A 729 7.26 -14.28 23.98
CA VAL A 729 7.63 -14.49 22.57
C VAL A 729 6.57 -13.98 21.61
N GLU A 730 5.28 -14.04 21.97
CA GLU A 730 4.18 -13.44 21.21
C GLU A 730 4.42 -11.94 20.95
N ASN A 731 5.11 -11.23 21.86
CA ASN A 731 5.51 -9.83 21.64
C ASN A 731 6.41 -9.65 20.41
N ILE A 732 7.22 -10.63 20.01
CA ILE A 732 8.05 -10.54 18.79
C ILE A 732 7.14 -10.43 17.58
N PHE A 733 6.06 -11.21 17.57
CA PHE A 733 5.06 -11.22 16.52
C PHE A 733 4.29 -9.90 16.47
N GLU A 734 3.78 -9.41 17.61
CA GLU A 734 3.09 -8.12 17.70
C GLU A 734 3.98 -6.91 17.35
N ASN A 735 5.30 -7.04 17.56
CA ASN A 735 6.30 -6.04 17.19
C ASN A 735 6.96 -6.35 15.84
N SER A 736 6.25 -6.99 14.91
CA SER A 736 6.68 -7.21 13.54
C SER A 736 5.58 -6.77 12.58
N ASP A 737 5.68 -5.55 12.04
CA ASP A 737 4.69 -5.05 11.06
C ASP A 737 4.92 -5.68 9.67
N PHE A 738 5.98 -6.47 9.49
CA PHE A 738 6.27 -7.20 8.26
C PHE A 738 6.23 -8.72 8.48
N VAL A 739 5.35 -9.43 7.79
CA VAL A 739 5.34 -10.90 7.80
C VAL A 739 5.26 -11.42 6.37
N LEU A 740 6.22 -12.25 5.97
CA LEU A 740 6.17 -13.03 4.75
C LEU A 740 5.78 -14.47 5.09
N MET A 741 4.53 -14.82 4.84
CA MET A 741 3.94 -16.12 5.18
C MET A 741 3.82 -16.98 3.92
N LEU A 742 4.74 -17.94 3.78
CA LEU A 742 4.68 -18.98 2.76
C LEU A 742 3.78 -20.14 3.23
N ASN A 743 3.71 -21.22 2.45
CA ASN A 743 2.95 -22.43 2.80
C ASN A 743 3.24 -22.92 4.23
N GLN A 744 2.18 -23.19 5.00
CA GLN A 744 2.23 -23.62 6.41
C GLN A 744 1.66 -25.02 6.59
N ALA A 745 1.99 -25.71 7.70
CA ALA A 745 1.33 -26.96 8.07
C ALA A 745 -0.10 -26.70 8.58
N GLN A 746 -1.01 -27.68 8.44
CA GLN A 746 -2.44 -27.50 8.76
C GLN A 746 -2.71 -27.00 10.19
N GLY A 747 -1.98 -27.51 11.18
CA GLY A 747 -2.12 -27.06 12.57
C GLY A 747 -1.67 -25.62 12.79
N ASP A 748 -0.59 -25.20 12.13
CA ASP A 748 -0.01 -23.86 12.28
C ASP A 748 -0.84 -22.80 11.55
N ARG A 749 -1.46 -23.19 10.42
CA ARG A 749 -2.41 -22.35 9.67
C ARG A 749 -3.54 -21.83 10.53
N ALA A 750 -4.16 -22.69 11.35
CA ALA A 750 -5.29 -22.29 12.19
C ALA A 750 -4.88 -21.27 13.26
N ILE A 751 -3.67 -21.42 13.81
CA ILE A 751 -3.13 -20.51 14.82
C ILE A 751 -2.83 -19.15 14.19
N LEU A 752 -2.11 -19.15 13.05
CA LEU A 752 -1.77 -17.91 12.33
C LEU A 752 -2.99 -17.19 11.78
N ALA A 753 -3.98 -17.92 11.26
CA ALA A 753 -5.21 -17.32 10.74
C ALA A 753 -5.94 -16.52 11.81
N LYS A 754 -5.97 -17.03 13.05
CA LYS A 754 -6.57 -16.33 14.17
C LYS A 754 -5.75 -15.11 14.62
N GLN A 755 -4.43 -15.25 14.72
CA GLN A 755 -3.57 -14.17 15.21
C GLN A 755 -3.41 -13.02 14.22
N LEU A 756 -3.39 -13.32 12.92
CA LEU A 756 -3.24 -12.33 11.84
C LEU A 756 -4.56 -11.90 11.22
N ASN A 757 -5.71 -12.33 11.76
CA ASN A 757 -7.04 -12.09 11.18
C ASN A 757 -7.12 -12.44 9.68
N ILE A 758 -6.54 -13.59 9.29
CA ILE A 758 -6.51 -14.03 7.89
C ILE A 758 -7.88 -14.56 7.49
N SER A 759 -8.42 -14.05 6.38
CA SER A 759 -9.69 -14.53 5.85
C SER A 759 -9.60 -15.95 5.26
N PRO A 760 -10.70 -16.71 5.20
CA PRO A 760 -10.71 -18.00 4.51
C PRO A 760 -10.32 -17.91 3.02
N GLN A 761 -10.53 -16.75 2.37
CA GLN A 761 -10.10 -16.53 0.98
C GLN A 761 -8.59 -16.31 0.90
N GLN A 762 -8.02 -15.49 1.79
CA GLN A 762 -6.56 -15.29 1.88
C GLN A 762 -5.84 -16.60 2.21
N MET A 763 -6.42 -17.43 3.07
CA MET A 763 -5.84 -18.74 3.45
C MET A 763 -5.65 -19.70 2.27
N LYS A 764 -6.37 -19.52 1.16
CA LYS A 764 -6.17 -20.32 -0.06
C LYS A 764 -4.80 -20.10 -0.69
N TYR A 765 -4.20 -18.92 -0.51
CA TYR A 765 -2.88 -18.56 -1.05
C TYR A 765 -1.70 -19.09 -0.21
N VAL A 766 -1.97 -19.79 0.89
CA VAL A 766 -0.96 -20.47 1.72
C VAL A 766 -1.29 -21.95 1.93
N THR A 767 -2.30 -22.46 1.22
CA THR A 767 -2.82 -23.82 1.36
C THR A 767 -2.60 -24.60 0.07
N HIS A 768 -1.72 -25.59 0.11
CA HIS A 768 -1.34 -26.40 -1.06
C HIS A 768 -0.77 -25.57 -2.22
N THR A 769 -0.08 -24.49 -1.90
CA THR A 769 0.57 -23.61 -2.88
C THR A 769 1.98 -24.09 -3.24
N GLU A 770 2.44 -23.67 -4.41
CA GLU A 770 3.81 -23.95 -4.88
C GLU A 770 4.83 -23.11 -4.09
N ALA A 771 6.11 -23.45 -4.21
CA ALA A 771 7.18 -22.67 -3.61
C ALA A 771 7.22 -21.26 -4.22
N GLY A 772 7.39 -20.23 -3.38
CA GLY A 772 7.40 -18.83 -3.82
C GLY A 772 6.01 -18.16 -3.86
N GLU A 773 4.96 -18.84 -3.39
CA GLU A 773 3.62 -18.28 -3.24
C GLU A 773 3.23 -18.16 -1.76
N GLY A 774 2.52 -17.09 -1.41
CA GLY A 774 2.11 -16.85 -0.02
C GLY A 774 1.35 -15.56 0.21
N LEU A 775 1.34 -15.11 1.47
CA LEU A 775 0.79 -13.83 1.91
C LEU A 775 1.91 -12.93 2.42
N ILE A 776 1.86 -11.65 2.05
CA ILE A 776 2.66 -10.58 2.63
C ILE A 776 1.78 -9.70 3.52
N PHE A 777 2.23 -9.49 4.75
CA PHE A 777 1.66 -8.54 5.70
C PHE A 777 2.62 -7.35 5.78
N TYR A 778 2.11 -6.16 5.47
CA TYR A 778 2.84 -4.90 5.51
C TYR A 778 2.00 -3.87 6.28
N GLY A 779 2.25 -3.76 7.58
CA GLY A 779 1.38 -3.03 8.50
C GLY A 779 -0.03 -3.62 8.48
N ASN A 780 -1.00 -2.84 8.04
CA ASN A 780 -2.40 -3.28 7.92
C ASN A 780 -2.73 -3.90 6.56
N VAL A 781 -1.77 -3.91 5.62
CA VAL A 781 -1.98 -4.37 4.24
C VAL A 781 -1.65 -5.86 4.17
N VAL A 782 -2.59 -6.66 3.68
CA VAL A 782 -2.41 -8.11 3.47
C VAL A 782 -2.60 -8.43 2.00
N LEU A 783 -1.56 -8.88 1.31
CA LEU A 783 -1.62 -9.20 -0.11
C LEU A 783 -1.18 -10.65 -0.38
N PRO A 784 -1.87 -11.38 -1.25
CA PRO A 784 -1.32 -12.61 -1.80
C PRO A 784 -0.26 -12.28 -2.83
N PHE A 785 0.85 -13.01 -2.81
CA PHE A 785 1.95 -12.82 -3.76
C PHE A 785 2.34 -14.12 -4.43
N ILE A 786 2.84 -13.98 -5.66
CA ILE A 786 3.46 -15.04 -6.45
C ILE A 786 4.83 -14.52 -6.90
N ASP A 787 5.90 -15.25 -6.57
CA ASP A 787 7.25 -14.93 -6.99
C ASP A 787 7.85 -16.06 -7.83
N ARG A 788 7.76 -15.91 -9.16
CA ARG A 788 8.36 -16.82 -10.13
C ARG A 788 9.67 -16.26 -10.64
N PHE A 789 10.75 -16.63 -9.98
CA PHE A 789 12.10 -16.20 -10.35
C PHE A 789 12.62 -16.99 -11.57
N PRO A 790 13.27 -16.34 -12.56
CA PRO A 790 13.84 -17.02 -13.72
C PRO A 790 14.92 -18.03 -13.33
N THR A 791 14.80 -19.29 -13.78
CA THR A 791 15.68 -20.39 -13.35
C THR A 791 16.99 -20.49 -14.13
N ASP A 792 17.10 -19.80 -15.26
CA ASP A 792 18.22 -19.83 -16.21
C ASP A 792 19.26 -18.72 -15.95
N THR A 793 19.41 -18.33 -14.68
CA THR A 793 20.15 -17.12 -14.28
C THR A 793 21.24 -17.42 -13.26
N GLU A 794 22.33 -16.65 -13.25
CA GLU A 794 23.44 -16.81 -12.29
C GLU A 794 22.90 -16.66 -10.86
N LEU A 795 22.04 -15.67 -10.65
CA LEU A 795 21.45 -15.38 -9.36
C LEU A 795 20.54 -16.50 -8.88
N TYR A 796 19.72 -17.12 -9.74
CA TYR A 796 18.90 -18.25 -9.32
C TYR A 796 19.74 -19.40 -8.75
N CYS A 797 20.87 -19.73 -9.38
CA CYS A 797 21.81 -20.74 -8.88
C CYS A 797 22.36 -20.41 -7.48
N LEU A 798 22.53 -19.12 -7.15
CA LEU A 798 22.97 -18.67 -5.83
C LEU A 798 21.82 -18.65 -4.79
N LEU A 799 20.60 -18.39 -5.24
CA LEU A 799 19.41 -18.28 -4.39
C LEU A 799 18.79 -19.64 -4.07
N THR A 800 18.83 -20.62 -4.98
CA THR A 800 18.23 -21.94 -4.77
C THR A 800 18.92 -22.70 -3.62
N THR A 801 18.13 -23.46 -2.86
CA THR A 801 18.60 -24.37 -1.80
C THR A 801 18.24 -25.82 -2.08
N LYS A 802 17.67 -26.12 -3.25
CA LYS A 802 17.30 -27.48 -3.62
C LYS A 802 18.56 -28.32 -3.87
N PRO A 803 18.76 -29.44 -3.14
CA PRO A 803 19.99 -30.24 -3.26
C PRO A 803 20.29 -30.72 -4.69
N GLU A 804 19.25 -31.05 -5.46
CA GLU A 804 19.34 -31.53 -6.85
C GLU A 804 19.77 -30.43 -7.85
N GLU A 805 19.52 -29.16 -7.52
CA GLU A 805 19.87 -28.00 -8.36
C GLU A 805 21.23 -27.42 -7.97
N VAL A 806 21.59 -27.45 -6.69
CA VAL A 806 22.87 -26.97 -6.15
C VAL A 806 24.06 -27.86 -6.57
N SER A 807 23.80 -29.11 -6.97
CA SER A 807 24.83 -30.09 -7.36
C SER A 807 25.17 -30.10 -8.86
N LYS A 808 24.52 -29.27 -9.69
CA LYS A 808 24.90 -29.10 -11.09
C LYS A 808 26.01 -28.05 -11.21
N PRO A 809 27.17 -28.40 -11.79
CA PRO A 809 28.34 -27.52 -11.89
C PRO A 809 28.13 -26.33 -12.81
#